data_AF-A0A8H5QJV9-F1
#
_entry.id   AF-A0A8H5QJV9-F1
#
_cell.length_a   1.000
_cell.length_b   1.000
_cell.length_c   1.000
_cell.angle_alpha   90.00
_cell.angle_beta   90.00
_cell.angle_gamma   90.00
#
_symmetry.space_group_name_H-M   'P 1'
#
loop_
_entity.id
_entity.type
_entity.pdbx_description
1 polymer ?
#
loop_
_entity_poly.entity_id
_entity_poly.type
_entity_poly.pdbx_seq_one_letter_code
_entity_poly.pdbx_strand_id
1 'polypeptide(L)'
;MRNSFSIKAAGFALLSLVNAQDVSENLAGAIADYNSLSLFRSLLSAAPQVLSETLSSQGSNVTILIPTDNAIKSYLKDSSISDVTELNQTMLQVFFSYHTMAASLSSTDFSASRGLSVPTLLKSEEFNNRTAGPQIQSQFGNNADGQVVFASRVQKGKRADGNISGAVVNLRAGEEQNIKMTAVDGSWGEKNASRFQIVDKVLLPPLSCSQTVKAADDKRLTALNGALIKAGLWPALDASKNVTCLAPSTQAFKDAGSPDVELSKEDLGGALLAHTLNEVTYSNYLRDGQVIGTLNKTEVRVRIIDDDIFFNNAKVIEANVLTNNGLIHILDSVIQAGGKPSETSTGTSSAETASATSSGSAATSSSATVSPDNGNSGSRLSIDFGMLTLVTAASSGLGAAIARMLAVDLGMNVVINFNSNESRAKEIASKLQAECHEKHAGSNISIQAIQADTCDKSQIKSLVDDAASRFGGRLDVVISNVGWTKMRQFSDINDNVDEDDWDRCYIANVKSHLWLFHAAKPYLEESNNRETGVPVFVSTASLAGVIPSGSSVPYAVTKAAQIHLGRCLAKIAAPSIRVNTISPGILLTEWGLSFPADRLEAARNTNKLGRFATVEDVAEQVKAFVVSKSVTGQNGVIDAGFGL
;
A
#
# COMPACT_ATOMS: atom_id res chain seq x y z
N MET A 1 24.85 41.59 -55.31
CA MET A 1 23.76 41.13 -54.40
C MET A 1 24.25 40.05 -53.41
N ARG A 2 25.45 40.20 -52.82
CA ARG A 2 25.95 39.38 -51.71
C ARG A 2 26.53 40.38 -50.71
N ASN A 3 25.77 40.77 -49.69
CA ASN A 3 26.25 41.45 -48.47
C ASN A 3 25.12 41.84 -47.49
N SER A 4 23.84 41.65 -47.84
CA SER A 4 22.70 41.93 -46.93
C SER A 4 22.28 40.74 -46.05
N PHE A 5 22.84 39.54 -46.24
CA PHE A 5 22.48 38.34 -45.46
C PHE A 5 23.32 38.12 -44.20
N SER A 6 24.53 38.69 -44.10
CA SER A 6 25.45 38.41 -42.97
C SER A 6 25.19 39.26 -41.72
N ILE A 7 24.68 40.48 -41.87
CA ILE A 7 24.44 41.41 -40.73
C ILE A 7 23.14 41.05 -39.97
N LYS A 8 22.11 40.53 -40.66
CA LYS A 8 20.88 40.07 -40.01
C LYS A 8 21.08 38.77 -39.21
N ALA A 9 21.89 37.85 -39.72
CA ALA A 9 22.21 36.60 -39.01
C ALA A 9 23.05 36.85 -37.74
N ALA A 10 24.01 37.78 -37.79
CA ALA A 10 24.80 38.17 -36.62
C ALA A 10 23.95 38.88 -35.54
N GLY A 11 23.01 39.74 -35.94
CA GLY A 11 22.10 40.41 -34.99
C GLY A 11 21.10 39.46 -34.31
N PHE A 12 20.57 38.47 -35.04
CA PHE A 12 19.71 37.43 -34.47
C PHE A 12 20.48 36.49 -33.53
N ALA A 13 21.71 36.11 -33.88
CA ALA A 13 22.57 35.31 -33.03
C ALA A 13 22.96 36.07 -31.74
N LEU A 14 23.29 37.36 -31.83
CA LEU A 14 23.58 38.17 -30.64
C LEU A 14 22.36 38.30 -29.72
N LEU A 15 21.16 38.55 -30.27
CA LEU A 15 19.92 38.62 -29.47
C LEU A 15 19.56 37.28 -28.83
N SER A 16 19.73 36.15 -29.53
CA SER A 16 19.49 34.82 -28.97
C SER A 16 20.48 34.49 -27.85
N LEU A 17 21.75 34.89 -28.02
CA LEU A 17 22.78 34.71 -27.01
C LEU A 17 22.48 35.49 -25.72
N VAL A 18 22.04 36.75 -25.84
CA VAL A 18 21.64 37.60 -24.70
C VAL A 18 20.44 37.01 -23.97
N ASN A 19 19.38 36.62 -24.69
CA ASN A 19 18.21 36.00 -24.07
C ASN A 19 18.54 34.68 -23.34
N ALA A 20 19.47 33.88 -23.88
CA ALA A 20 19.87 32.65 -23.24
C ALA A 20 20.72 32.85 -21.98
N GLN A 21 21.57 33.88 -22.00
CA GLN A 21 22.31 34.34 -20.83
C GLN A 21 21.34 34.76 -19.72
N ASP A 22 20.32 35.55 -20.05
CA ASP A 22 19.31 36.03 -19.10
C ASP A 22 18.54 34.88 -18.42
N VAL A 23 18.16 33.84 -19.16
CA VAL A 23 17.46 32.66 -18.63
C VAL A 23 18.34 31.89 -17.63
N SER A 24 19.60 31.65 -18.00
CA SER A 24 20.54 30.90 -17.16
C SER A 24 20.94 31.69 -15.91
N GLU A 25 21.16 33.00 -16.04
CA GLU A 25 21.45 33.88 -14.91
C GLU A 25 20.26 34.00 -13.95
N ASN A 26 19.03 34.07 -14.48
CA ASN A 26 17.83 34.11 -13.64
C ASN A 26 17.70 32.84 -12.78
N LEU A 27 17.85 31.66 -13.38
CA LEU A 27 17.82 30.40 -12.65
C LEU A 27 18.99 30.29 -11.66
N ALA A 28 20.20 30.67 -12.07
CA ALA A 28 21.39 30.66 -11.21
C ALA A 28 21.22 31.57 -9.98
N GLY A 29 20.56 32.73 -10.16
CA GLY A 29 20.19 33.63 -9.07
C GLY A 29 19.16 33.02 -8.12
N ALA A 30 18.12 32.37 -8.66
CA ALA A 30 17.07 31.74 -7.85
C ALA A 30 17.60 30.60 -6.95
N ILE A 31 18.72 29.98 -7.33
CA ILE A 31 19.35 28.90 -6.57
C ILE A 31 20.63 29.33 -5.83
N ALA A 32 20.95 30.62 -5.80
CA ALA A 32 22.23 31.11 -5.28
C ALA A 32 22.46 30.80 -3.79
N ASP A 33 21.39 30.81 -2.98
CA ASP A 33 21.42 30.55 -1.54
C ASP A 33 21.50 29.05 -1.19
N TYR A 34 21.39 28.17 -2.19
CA TYR A 34 21.48 26.73 -2.01
C TYR A 34 22.91 26.26 -2.24
N ASN A 35 23.69 26.21 -1.15
CA ASN A 35 25.12 25.87 -1.20
C ASN A 35 25.43 24.53 -1.88
N SER A 36 24.52 23.56 -1.79
CA SER A 36 24.67 22.23 -2.39
C SER A 36 24.33 22.17 -3.89
N LEU A 37 24.04 23.30 -4.54
CA LEU A 37 23.74 23.41 -5.97
C LEU A 37 24.81 24.20 -6.74
N SER A 38 26.02 24.30 -6.19
CA SER A 38 27.10 25.11 -6.75
C SER A 38 27.58 24.61 -8.12
N LEU A 39 27.71 23.30 -8.31
CA LEU A 39 28.10 22.69 -9.58
C LEU A 39 27.04 22.83 -10.65
N PHE A 40 25.75 22.85 -10.28
CA PHE A 40 24.69 23.13 -11.24
C PHE A 40 24.77 24.58 -11.74
N ARG A 41 25.09 25.56 -10.87
CA ARG A 41 25.35 26.94 -11.30
C ARG A 41 26.56 27.03 -12.23
N SER A 42 27.62 26.26 -11.97
CA SER A 42 28.76 26.15 -12.89
C SER A 42 28.35 25.59 -14.25
N LEU A 43 27.45 24.60 -14.27
CA LEU A 43 26.89 24.04 -15.51
C LEU A 43 26.12 25.09 -16.32
N LEU A 44 25.25 25.88 -15.66
CA LEU A 44 24.51 26.97 -16.29
C LEU A 44 25.45 28.02 -16.90
N SER A 45 26.53 28.35 -16.19
CA SER A 45 27.54 29.29 -16.69
C SER A 45 28.39 28.74 -17.83
N ALA A 46 28.65 27.43 -17.83
CA ALA A 46 29.47 26.78 -18.86
C ALA A 46 28.74 26.66 -20.20
N ALA A 47 27.42 26.50 -20.18
CA ALA A 47 26.60 26.27 -21.37
C ALA A 47 25.24 26.98 -21.34
N PRO A 48 25.19 28.32 -21.22
CA PRO A 48 23.94 29.08 -21.02
C PRO A 48 22.95 28.95 -22.18
N GLN A 49 23.46 28.69 -23.39
CA GLN A 49 22.64 28.53 -24.60
C GLN A 49 21.78 27.26 -24.57
N VAL A 50 22.30 26.18 -23.97
CA VAL A 50 21.66 24.86 -24.06
C VAL A 50 20.32 24.86 -23.31
N LEU A 51 20.28 25.41 -22.10
CA LEU A 51 19.03 25.51 -21.33
C LEU A 51 17.98 26.34 -22.08
N SER A 52 18.39 27.48 -22.66
CA SER A 52 17.48 28.32 -23.43
C SER A 52 16.93 27.60 -24.66
N GLU A 53 17.78 26.86 -25.38
CA GLU A 53 17.36 26.02 -26.51
C GLU A 53 16.35 24.96 -26.06
N THR A 54 16.62 24.26 -24.94
CA THR A 54 15.70 23.26 -24.38
C THR A 54 14.32 23.86 -24.08
N LEU A 55 14.28 25.03 -23.43
CA LEU A 55 13.05 25.69 -22.99
C LEU A 55 12.25 26.36 -24.11
N SER A 56 12.92 26.75 -25.20
CA SER A 56 12.30 27.39 -26.36
C SER A 56 11.20 26.53 -27.01
N SER A 57 11.20 25.22 -26.72
CA SER A 57 10.24 24.23 -27.25
C SER A 57 8.88 24.19 -26.54
N GLN A 58 8.74 24.76 -25.33
CA GLN A 58 7.56 24.56 -24.48
C GLN A 58 7.05 25.82 -23.72
N GLY A 59 7.83 26.90 -23.66
CA GLY A 59 7.44 28.15 -22.98
C GLY A 59 7.72 28.17 -21.47
N SER A 60 7.31 29.24 -20.78
CA SER A 60 7.76 29.61 -19.42
C SER A 60 7.02 28.95 -18.24
N ASN A 61 6.55 27.71 -18.39
CA ASN A 61 5.74 27.00 -17.38
C ASN A 61 6.29 25.59 -17.10
N VAL A 62 7.54 25.50 -16.63
CA VAL A 62 8.26 24.24 -16.42
C VAL A 62 8.70 24.03 -14.98
N THR A 63 9.13 22.82 -14.65
CA THR A 63 9.82 22.51 -13.40
C THR A 63 11.17 21.87 -13.69
N ILE A 64 12.25 22.49 -13.24
CA ILE A 64 13.60 21.92 -13.38
C ILE A 64 13.94 21.11 -12.13
N LEU A 65 14.34 19.87 -12.33
CA LEU A 65 14.88 18.98 -11.31
C LEU A 65 16.38 19.22 -11.21
N ILE A 66 16.84 19.81 -10.11
CA ILE A 66 18.22 20.24 -9.94
C ILE A 66 18.98 19.22 -9.09
N PRO A 67 19.95 18.49 -9.66
CA PRO A 67 20.77 17.57 -8.89
C PRO A 67 21.71 18.31 -7.94
N THR A 68 21.89 17.75 -6.74
CA THR A 68 22.88 18.24 -5.77
C THR A 68 24.31 18.09 -6.29
N ASP A 69 25.26 18.80 -5.70
CA ASP A 69 26.68 18.69 -6.03
C ASP A 69 27.21 17.26 -5.88
N ASN A 70 26.73 16.51 -4.87
CA ASN A 70 27.08 15.12 -4.70
C ASN A 70 26.55 14.23 -5.84
N ALA A 71 25.35 14.53 -6.32
CA ALA A 71 24.76 13.85 -7.47
C ALA A 71 25.57 14.11 -8.75
N ILE A 72 25.90 15.37 -9.03
CA ILE A 72 26.70 15.75 -10.20
C ILE A 72 28.10 15.13 -10.14
N LYS A 73 28.77 15.18 -8.98
CA LYS A 73 30.09 14.53 -8.81
C LYS A 73 30.04 13.02 -9.08
N SER A 74 28.99 12.35 -8.60
CA SER A 74 28.83 10.91 -8.85
C SER A 74 28.64 10.63 -10.34
N TYR A 75 27.78 11.40 -11.01
CA TYR A 75 27.56 11.29 -12.45
C TYR A 75 28.83 11.54 -13.29
N LEU A 76 29.60 12.58 -12.98
CA LEU A 76 30.86 12.87 -13.66
C LEU A 76 31.86 11.71 -13.49
N LYS A 77 31.99 11.21 -12.26
CA LYS A 77 32.85 10.07 -11.95
C LYS A 77 32.44 8.82 -12.74
N ASP A 78 31.16 8.49 -12.76
CA ASP A 78 30.63 7.31 -13.47
C ASP A 78 30.79 7.46 -14.99
N SER A 79 30.76 8.70 -15.48
CA SER A 79 30.99 9.04 -16.90
C SER A 79 32.47 9.18 -17.27
N SER A 80 33.40 9.02 -16.31
CA SER A 80 34.84 9.27 -16.50
C SER A 80 35.16 10.70 -16.97
N ILE A 81 34.39 11.68 -16.50
CA ILE A 81 34.54 13.11 -16.79
C ILE A 81 35.06 13.82 -15.54
N SER A 82 36.01 14.73 -15.68
CA SER A 82 36.65 15.37 -14.51
C SER A 82 35.90 16.60 -14.02
N ASP A 83 35.29 17.35 -14.94
CA ASP A 83 34.63 18.63 -14.65
C ASP A 83 33.37 18.83 -15.51
N VAL A 84 32.41 19.61 -15.00
CA VAL A 84 31.17 19.92 -15.71
C VAL A 84 31.38 20.61 -17.06
N THR A 85 32.50 21.32 -17.23
CA THR A 85 32.87 22.00 -18.48
C THR A 85 33.27 21.05 -19.61
N GLU A 86 33.59 19.79 -19.30
CA GLU A 86 33.94 18.75 -20.27
C GLU A 86 32.69 18.05 -20.86
N LEU A 87 31.49 18.33 -20.33
CA LEU A 87 30.24 17.81 -20.87
C LEU A 87 29.98 18.41 -22.26
N ASN A 88 29.85 17.54 -23.26
CA ASN A 88 29.56 17.98 -24.62
C ASN A 88 28.10 18.45 -24.78
N GLN A 89 27.81 19.16 -25.88
CA GLN A 89 26.50 19.73 -26.14
C GLN A 89 25.37 18.69 -26.18
N THR A 90 25.62 17.49 -26.71
CA THR A 90 24.62 16.41 -26.76
C THR A 90 24.28 15.92 -25.36
N MET A 91 25.28 15.71 -24.50
CA MET A 91 25.08 15.30 -23.11
C MET A 91 24.29 16.37 -22.35
N LEU A 92 24.62 17.64 -22.55
CA LEU A 92 23.93 18.76 -21.91
C LEU A 92 22.48 18.89 -22.38
N GLN A 93 22.22 18.74 -23.69
CA GLN A 93 20.86 18.76 -24.22
C GLN A 93 20.00 17.65 -23.63
N VAL A 94 20.52 16.42 -23.55
CA VAL A 94 19.84 15.28 -22.93
C VAL A 94 19.62 15.54 -21.44
N PHE A 95 20.65 16.01 -20.73
CA PHE A 95 20.59 16.35 -19.32
C PHE A 95 19.49 17.38 -19.04
N PHE A 96 19.52 18.56 -19.67
CA PHE A 96 18.52 19.60 -19.42
C PHE A 96 17.12 19.17 -19.87
N SER A 97 17.00 18.46 -20.99
CA SER A 97 15.70 18.01 -21.49
C SER A 97 15.05 17.00 -20.55
N TYR A 98 15.81 16.08 -19.97
CA TYR A 98 15.26 15.07 -19.06
C TYR A 98 15.05 15.57 -17.63
N HIS A 99 15.85 16.53 -17.19
CA HIS A 99 15.67 17.19 -15.90
C HIS A 99 14.57 18.26 -15.92
N THR A 100 13.98 18.57 -17.08
CA THR A 100 12.92 19.58 -17.16
C THR A 100 11.57 18.92 -17.39
N MET A 101 10.69 19.00 -16.40
CA MET A 101 9.28 18.61 -16.50
C MET A 101 8.48 19.69 -17.23
N ALA A 102 7.63 19.28 -18.17
CA ALA A 102 6.79 20.15 -19.01
C ALA A 102 5.53 20.65 -18.27
N ALA A 103 5.69 21.01 -16.99
CA ALA A 103 4.67 21.61 -16.14
C ALA A 103 5.34 22.35 -14.98
N SER A 104 4.77 23.46 -14.52
CA SER A 104 5.18 24.14 -13.28
C SER A 104 4.48 23.51 -12.10
N LEU A 105 5.25 22.78 -11.28
CA LEU A 105 4.79 21.91 -10.21
C LEU A 105 5.39 22.34 -8.88
N SER A 106 4.50 22.46 -7.90
CA SER A 106 4.77 22.76 -6.51
C SER A 106 4.81 21.48 -5.67
N SER A 107 5.20 21.61 -4.41
CA SER A 107 5.23 20.53 -3.44
C SER A 107 3.86 19.84 -3.25
N THR A 108 2.76 20.56 -3.46
CA THR A 108 1.40 20.02 -3.36
C THR A 108 1.01 19.13 -4.53
N ASP A 109 1.57 19.35 -5.72
CA ASP A 109 1.22 18.54 -6.91
C ASP A 109 1.67 17.08 -6.75
N PHE A 110 2.68 16.83 -5.92
CA PHE A 110 3.20 15.49 -5.66
C PHE A 110 2.42 14.73 -4.58
N SER A 111 1.35 15.28 -4.00
CA SER A 111 0.66 14.69 -2.85
C SER A 111 -0.33 13.56 -3.19
N ALA A 112 -0.58 13.28 -4.47
CA ALA A 112 -1.53 12.25 -4.89
C ALA A 112 -1.11 10.85 -4.41
N SER A 113 -2.06 10.06 -3.91
CA SER A 113 -1.80 8.72 -3.33
C SER A 113 -1.18 7.75 -4.33
N ARG A 114 -1.58 7.83 -5.60
CA ARG A 114 -1.07 6.99 -6.70
C ARG A 114 0.09 7.62 -7.47
N GLY A 115 0.64 8.72 -6.97
CA GLY A 115 1.71 9.46 -7.61
C GLY A 115 1.27 10.25 -8.85
N LEU A 116 2.25 10.79 -9.55
CA LEU A 116 2.08 11.69 -10.68
C LEU A 116 3.10 11.31 -11.77
N SER A 117 2.60 10.97 -12.95
CA SER A 117 3.42 10.82 -14.16
C SER A 117 3.50 12.15 -14.89
N VAL A 118 4.71 12.68 -15.07
CA VAL A 118 4.93 14.00 -15.66
C VAL A 118 5.81 13.87 -16.91
N PRO A 119 5.38 14.41 -18.07
CA PRO A 119 6.22 14.50 -19.25
C PRO A 119 7.39 15.47 -19.03
N THR A 120 8.54 15.15 -19.60
CA THR A 120 9.75 15.95 -19.65
C THR A 120 9.90 16.59 -21.03
N LEU A 121 10.95 17.37 -21.22
CA LEU A 121 11.30 17.94 -22.52
C LEU A 121 12.15 16.99 -23.39
N LEU A 122 12.51 15.81 -22.89
CA LEU A 122 13.31 14.83 -23.65
C LEU A 122 12.45 14.10 -24.69
N LYS A 123 12.59 14.47 -25.97
CA LYS A 123 11.77 13.94 -27.07
C LYS A 123 12.51 13.04 -28.07
N SER A 124 13.84 12.99 -28.02
CA SER A 124 14.67 12.24 -28.97
C SER A 124 14.28 10.75 -28.99
N GLU A 125 14.06 10.18 -30.18
CA GLU A 125 13.57 8.80 -30.33
C GLU A 125 14.46 7.74 -29.67
N GLU A 126 15.77 7.99 -29.54
CA GLU A 126 16.73 7.14 -28.82
C GLU A 126 16.24 6.83 -27.39
N PHE A 127 15.79 7.87 -26.69
CA PHE A 127 15.33 7.80 -25.30
C PHE A 127 13.81 7.85 -25.17
N ASN A 128 13.08 8.18 -26.24
CA ASN A 128 11.64 8.41 -26.24
C ASN A 128 10.94 7.73 -27.43
N ASN A 129 10.87 6.42 -27.41
CA ASN A 129 10.14 5.63 -28.40
C ASN A 129 8.67 5.40 -27.99
N ARG A 130 8.02 6.44 -27.44
CA ARG A 130 6.60 6.44 -27.04
C ARG A 130 5.86 7.67 -27.55
N THR A 131 4.55 7.62 -27.50
CA THR A 131 3.67 8.78 -27.58
C THR A 131 3.17 9.13 -26.18
N ALA A 132 2.69 10.36 -25.99
CA ALA A 132 2.14 10.83 -24.71
C ALA A 132 1.04 9.89 -24.15
N GLY A 133 0.14 9.44 -25.02
CA GLY A 133 -1.10 8.77 -24.65
C GLY A 133 -2.20 9.77 -24.26
N PRO A 134 -3.48 9.37 -24.32
CA PRO A 134 -4.60 10.29 -24.14
C PRO A 134 -4.66 10.91 -22.74
N GLN A 135 -4.23 10.20 -21.70
CA GLN A 135 -4.27 10.68 -20.31
C GLN A 135 -3.25 11.79 -20.06
N ILE A 136 -2.00 11.62 -20.51
CA ILE A 136 -0.96 12.65 -20.41
C ILE A 136 -1.33 13.85 -21.29
N GLN A 137 -1.84 13.62 -22.50
CA GLN A 137 -2.31 14.71 -23.37
C GLN A 137 -3.46 15.50 -22.74
N SER A 138 -4.40 14.82 -22.10
CA SER A 138 -5.52 15.48 -21.41
C SER A 138 -5.05 16.35 -20.25
N GLN A 139 -3.97 15.97 -19.56
CA GLN A 139 -3.48 16.68 -18.38
C GLN A 139 -2.48 17.80 -18.73
N PHE A 140 -1.61 17.56 -19.71
CA PHE A 140 -0.48 18.44 -20.02
C PHE A 140 -0.51 19.01 -21.46
N GLY A 141 -1.56 18.71 -22.23
CA GLY A 141 -1.76 19.23 -23.57
C GLY A 141 -1.03 18.45 -24.68
N ASN A 142 -1.18 18.92 -25.92
CA ASN A 142 -0.74 18.20 -27.12
C ASN A 142 0.80 18.09 -27.28
N ASN A 143 1.57 18.92 -26.56
CA ASN A 143 3.04 18.95 -26.62
C ASN A 143 3.72 18.10 -25.53
N ALA A 144 2.95 17.32 -24.79
CA ALA A 144 3.37 16.46 -23.67
C ALA A 144 3.95 15.09 -24.11
N ASP A 145 4.62 15.07 -25.26
CA ASP A 145 5.11 13.86 -25.94
C ASP A 145 6.52 13.43 -25.52
N GLY A 146 7.21 14.17 -24.65
CA GLY A 146 8.52 13.80 -24.12
C GLY A 146 8.49 12.59 -23.18
N GLN A 147 9.67 12.13 -22.77
CA GLN A 147 9.81 11.05 -21.79
C GLN A 147 9.18 11.41 -20.46
N VAL A 148 8.87 10.40 -19.65
CA VAL A 148 8.17 10.61 -18.39
C VAL A 148 9.12 10.45 -17.22
N VAL A 149 8.82 11.17 -16.15
CA VAL A 149 9.26 10.87 -14.79
C VAL A 149 8.04 10.57 -13.95
N PHE A 150 8.17 9.64 -13.00
CA PHE A 150 7.09 9.30 -12.09
C PHE A 150 7.45 9.74 -10.68
N ALA A 151 6.63 10.62 -10.10
CA ALA A 151 6.80 11.16 -8.75
C ALA A 151 5.77 10.55 -7.80
N SER A 152 6.19 10.16 -6.59
CA SER A 152 5.30 9.64 -5.55
C SER A 152 5.74 10.15 -4.17
N ARG A 153 4.82 10.74 -3.41
CA ARG A 153 5.17 11.29 -2.08
C ARG A 153 5.56 10.19 -1.11
N VAL A 154 6.52 10.51 -0.25
CA VAL A 154 6.92 9.66 0.87
C VAL A 154 6.57 10.35 2.18
N GLN A 155 5.86 9.66 3.08
CA GLN A 155 5.49 10.22 4.38
C GLN A 155 6.69 10.43 5.31
N LYS A 156 7.74 9.60 5.19
CA LYS A 156 9.01 9.69 5.93
C LYS A 156 10.17 9.27 5.05
N GLY A 157 11.20 10.10 4.92
CA GLY A 157 12.40 9.78 4.14
C GLY A 157 13.47 10.84 4.33
N LYS A 158 14.68 10.55 3.85
CA LYS A 158 15.75 11.55 3.81
C LYS A 158 15.50 12.51 2.66
N ARG A 159 15.65 13.80 2.94
CA ARG A 159 15.69 14.84 1.91
C ARG A 159 16.96 14.70 1.10
N ALA A 160 16.93 15.16 -0.15
CA ALA A 160 18.02 15.01 -1.12
C ALA A 160 19.39 15.48 -0.59
N ASP A 161 19.40 16.58 0.17
CA ASP A 161 20.60 17.15 0.78
C ASP A 161 20.54 17.13 2.33
N GLY A 162 19.48 16.56 2.93
CA GLY A 162 19.26 16.51 4.37
C GLY A 162 18.98 17.85 5.08
N ASN A 163 19.62 18.94 4.63
CA ASN A 163 19.61 20.27 5.27
C ASN A 163 18.56 21.21 4.68
N ILE A 164 18.11 20.95 3.46
CA ILE A 164 17.13 21.79 2.76
C ILE A 164 15.72 21.46 3.28
N SER A 165 14.88 22.47 3.55
CA SER A 165 13.48 22.24 3.93
C SER A 165 12.62 21.88 2.72
N GLY A 166 11.71 20.92 2.85
CA GLY A 166 10.78 20.53 1.79
C GLY A 166 10.16 19.16 2.03
N ALA A 167 9.11 18.85 1.24
CA ALA A 167 8.48 17.54 1.28
C ALA A 167 9.37 16.49 0.60
N VAL A 168 9.30 15.25 1.06
CA VAL A 168 10.10 14.16 0.49
C VAL A 168 9.27 13.42 -0.56
N VAL A 169 9.82 13.33 -1.77
CA VAL A 169 9.19 12.68 -2.91
C VAL A 169 10.17 11.65 -3.48
N ASN A 170 9.67 10.44 -3.75
CA ASN A 170 10.40 9.47 -4.55
C ASN A 170 10.14 9.76 -6.01
N LEU A 171 11.21 9.84 -6.80
CA LEU A 171 11.15 10.01 -8.23
C LEU A 171 11.74 8.76 -8.91
N ARG A 172 11.08 8.31 -9.97
CA ARG A 172 11.57 7.31 -10.92
C ARG A 172 11.81 8.01 -12.26
N ALA A 173 13.01 7.88 -12.78
CA ALA A 173 13.42 8.50 -14.02
C ALA A 173 14.44 7.61 -14.72
N GLY A 174 14.02 6.96 -15.80
CA GLY A 174 14.88 6.17 -16.66
C GLY A 174 15.61 5.06 -15.91
N GLU A 175 16.93 5.05 -15.95
CA GLU A 175 17.72 4.05 -15.21
C GLU A 175 17.63 4.21 -13.68
N GLU A 176 17.24 5.39 -13.20
CA GLU A 176 17.22 5.74 -11.79
C GLU A 176 15.84 5.55 -11.16
N GLN A 177 15.67 4.41 -10.48
CA GLN A 177 14.38 3.97 -9.92
C GLN A 177 14.11 4.46 -8.49
N ASN A 178 15.09 5.09 -7.83
CA ASN A 178 15.00 5.42 -6.39
C ASN A 178 15.58 6.80 -6.06
N ILE A 179 15.30 7.81 -6.88
CA ILE A 179 15.75 9.19 -6.66
C ILE A 179 14.96 9.79 -5.50
N LYS A 180 15.64 10.44 -4.55
CA LYS A 180 15.00 11.29 -3.54
C LYS A 180 14.98 12.72 -4.04
N MET A 181 13.77 13.25 -4.13
CA MET A 181 13.52 14.65 -4.40
C MET A 181 13.09 15.35 -3.11
N THR A 182 13.73 16.47 -2.82
CA THR A 182 13.21 17.47 -1.88
C THR A 182 12.33 18.41 -2.69
N ALA A 183 11.02 18.30 -2.48
CA ALA A 183 10.07 19.20 -3.11
C ALA A 183 10.14 20.56 -2.40
N VAL A 184 10.88 21.48 -3.00
CA VAL A 184 11.00 22.89 -2.62
C VAL A 184 10.03 23.70 -3.49
N ASP A 185 9.33 24.67 -2.91
CA ASP A 185 8.46 25.55 -3.71
C ASP A 185 9.26 26.67 -4.42
N GLY A 186 10.49 26.35 -4.84
CA GLY A 186 11.41 27.26 -5.50
C GLY A 186 10.85 27.72 -6.84
N SER A 187 10.89 29.02 -7.09
CA SER A 187 10.33 29.63 -8.30
C SER A 187 11.35 30.52 -9.01
N TRP A 188 11.23 30.60 -10.34
CA TRP A 188 12.11 31.38 -11.20
C TRP A 188 11.40 31.76 -12.51
N GLY A 189 12.07 32.51 -13.37
CA GLY A 189 11.55 33.01 -14.64
C GLY A 189 10.67 34.25 -14.47
N GLU A 190 10.12 34.74 -15.60
CA GLU A 190 9.25 35.92 -15.61
C GLU A 190 8.04 35.68 -14.71
N LYS A 191 7.79 36.60 -13.76
CA LYS A 191 6.69 36.54 -12.79
C LYS A 191 6.65 35.23 -11.96
N ASN A 192 7.78 34.54 -11.78
CA ASN A 192 7.85 33.28 -11.03
C ASN A 192 6.98 32.15 -11.63
N ALA A 193 6.79 32.15 -12.96
CA ALA A 193 5.95 31.18 -13.65
C ALA A 193 6.53 29.75 -13.66
N SER A 194 7.85 29.61 -13.59
CA SER A 194 8.54 28.30 -13.56
C SER A 194 9.02 27.94 -12.15
N ARG A 195 9.23 26.64 -11.93
CA ARG A 195 9.62 26.07 -10.64
C ARG A 195 10.93 25.29 -10.73
N PHE A 196 11.51 25.00 -9.59
CA PHE A 196 12.59 24.02 -9.49
C PHE A 196 12.39 23.14 -8.26
N GLN A 197 12.91 21.92 -8.35
CA GLN A 197 12.96 20.93 -7.27
C GLN A 197 14.38 20.41 -7.13
N ILE A 198 14.72 19.78 -6.00
CA ILE A 198 16.10 19.34 -5.75
C ILE A 198 16.17 17.82 -5.65
N VAL A 199 17.06 17.19 -6.39
CA VAL A 199 17.21 15.72 -6.46
C VAL A 199 18.60 15.25 -6.01
N ASP A 200 18.67 14.07 -5.39
CA ASP A 200 19.92 13.49 -4.88
C ASP A 200 20.71 12.69 -5.94
N LYS A 201 20.20 12.63 -7.16
CA LYS A 201 20.81 11.93 -8.29
C LYS A 201 20.59 12.70 -9.60
N VAL A 202 21.51 12.52 -10.54
CA VAL A 202 21.31 12.94 -11.93
C VAL A 202 20.34 11.96 -12.57
N LEU A 203 19.29 12.46 -13.22
CA LEU A 203 18.35 11.64 -13.96
C LEU A 203 19.02 11.11 -15.22
N LEU A 204 19.17 9.80 -15.30
CA LEU A 204 19.67 9.10 -16.48
C LEU A 204 18.49 8.68 -17.36
N PRO A 205 18.48 9.03 -18.66
CA PRO A 205 17.41 8.62 -19.58
C PRO A 205 17.19 7.11 -19.58
N PRO A 206 15.96 6.64 -19.85
CA PRO A 206 15.69 5.21 -19.90
C PRO A 206 16.40 4.53 -21.07
N LEU A 207 16.76 3.27 -20.83
CA LEU A 207 17.26 2.35 -21.83
C LEU A 207 16.11 1.59 -22.53
N SER A 208 16.46 0.77 -23.51
CA SER A 208 15.52 -0.20 -24.09
C SER A 208 15.02 -1.18 -23.02
N CYS A 209 13.86 -1.81 -23.22
CA CYS A 209 13.33 -2.80 -22.27
C CYS A 209 14.35 -3.87 -21.90
N SER A 210 15.04 -4.45 -22.89
CA SER A 210 16.03 -5.49 -22.64
C SER A 210 17.23 -4.99 -21.84
N GLN A 211 17.65 -3.75 -22.08
CA GLN A 211 18.75 -3.12 -21.37
C GLN A 211 18.35 -2.73 -19.95
N THR A 212 17.16 -2.17 -19.73
CA THR A 212 16.64 -1.85 -18.40
C THR A 212 16.59 -3.10 -17.52
N VAL A 213 16.08 -4.22 -18.05
CA VAL A 213 16.02 -5.49 -17.31
C VAL A 213 17.42 -6.03 -16.98
N LYS A 214 18.41 -5.85 -17.86
CA LYS A 214 19.80 -6.27 -17.63
C LYS A 214 20.54 -5.36 -16.65
N ALA A 215 20.40 -4.05 -16.82
CA ALA A 215 21.09 -3.02 -16.05
C ALA A 215 20.63 -2.98 -14.60
N ALA A 216 19.37 -3.31 -14.33
CA ALA A 216 18.82 -3.32 -12.98
C ALA A 216 19.46 -4.38 -12.06
N ASP A 217 20.18 -5.38 -12.59
CA ASP A 217 20.64 -6.59 -11.87
C ASP A 217 19.56 -7.15 -10.93
N ASP A 218 18.29 -7.00 -11.35
CA ASP A 218 17.16 -7.24 -10.48
C ASP A 218 16.88 -8.73 -10.48
N LYS A 219 17.23 -9.38 -9.37
CA LYS A 219 16.99 -10.82 -9.15
C LYS A 219 15.52 -11.20 -9.28
N ARG A 220 14.60 -10.23 -9.22
CA ARG A 220 13.18 -10.47 -9.46
C ARG A 220 12.88 -10.66 -10.94
N LEU A 221 13.68 -10.16 -11.88
CA LEU A 221 13.41 -10.26 -13.31
C LEU A 221 14.28 -11.30 -14.05
N THR A 222 15.11 -12.05 -13.32
CA THR A 222 16.02 -13.04 -13.92
C THR A 222 15.29 -14.10 -14.75
N ALA A 223 14.23 -14.73 -14.23
CA ALA A 223 13.47 -15.74 -14.98
C ALA A 223 12.80 -15.15 -16.23
N LEU A 224 12.21 -13.96 -16.12
CA LEU A 224 11.60 -13.27 -17.25
C LEU A 224 12.64 -12.94 -18.34
N ASN A 225 13.81 -12.44 -17.96
CA ASN A 225 14.89 -12.17 -18.91
C ASN A 225 15.32 -13.44 -19.65
N GLY A 226 15.49 -14.55 -18.92
CA GLY A 226 15.77 -15.86 -19.51
C GLY A 226 14.67 -16.31 -20.48
N ALA A 227 13.41 -16.14 -20.09
CA ALA A 227 12.25 -16.49 -20.91
C ALA A 227 12.19 -15.68 -22.22
N LEU A 228 12.42 -14.37 -22.15
CA LEU A 228 12.42 -13.47 -23.32
C LEU A 228 13.61 -13.74 -24.25
N ILE A 229 14.76 -14.14 -23.70
CA ILE A 229 15.91 -14.62 -24.50
C ILE A 229 15.57 -15.92 -25.20
N LYS A 230 15.04 -16.92 -24.48
CA LYS A 230 14.63 -18.22 -25.03
C LYS A 230 13.58 -18.06 -26.14
N ALA A 231 12.58 -17.21 -25.91
CA ALA A 231 11.54 -16.89 -26.89
C ALA A 231 12.05 -16.05 -28.08
N GLY A 232 13.18 -15.36 -27.93
CA GLY A 232 13.74 -14.49 -28.98
C GLY A 232 12.95 -13.20 -29.18
N LEU A 233 12.29 -12.69 -28.14
CA LEU A 233 11.36 -11.56 -28.24
C LEU A 233 12.01 -10.19 -28.05
N TRP A 234 13.20 -10.11 -27.47
CA TRP A 234 13.84 -8.82 -27.16
C TRP A 234 13.95 -7.85 -28.36
N PRO A 235 14.43 -8.27 -29.55
CA PRO A 235 14.53 -7.34 -30.68
C PRO A 235 13.18 -6.73 -31.08
N ALA A 236 12.11 -7.52 -31.05
CA ALA A 236 10.77 -7.04 -31.39
C ALA A 236 10.21 -6.11 -30.31
N LEU A 237 10.41 -6.44 -29.02
CA LEU A 237 9.93 -5.62 -27.91
C LEU A 237 10.68 -4.29 -27.80
N ASP A 238 12.00 -4.28 -27.99
CA ASP A 238 12.81 -3.06 -27.94
C ASP A 238 12.48 -2.10 -29.09
N ALA A 239 12.11 -2.64 -30.26
CA ALA A 239 11.69 -1.83 -31.42
C ALA A 239 10.23 -1.35 -31.35
N SER A 240 9.39 -2.00 -30.54
CA SER A 240 7.96 -1.67 -30.45
C SER A 240 7.76 -0.30 -29.79
N LYS A 241 6.86 0.52 -30.34
CA LYS A 241 6.39 1.77 -29.72
C LYS A 241 5.27 1.47 -28.74
N ASN A 242 5.24 2.18 -27.62
CA ASN A 242 4.11 2.20 -26.66
C ASN A 242 3.77 0.85 -26.02
N VAL A 243 4.74 0.18 -25.41
CA VAL A 243 4.48 -1.12 -24.77
C VAL A 243 4.50 -1.02 -23.25
N THR A 244 3.61 -1.78 -22.58
CA THR A 244 3.75 -2.04 -21.15
C THR A 244 4.00 -3.52 -20.92
N CYS A 245 5.16 -3.87 -20.36
CA CYS A 245 5.45 -5.24 -19.97
C CYS A 245 4.88 -5.52 -18.57
N LEU A 246 4.00 -6.50 -18.48
CA LEU A 246 3.47 -7.01 -17.22
C LEU A 246 4.35 -8.19 -16.80
N ALA A 247 5.42 -7.88 -16.08
CA ALA A 247 6.54 -8.77 -15.80
C ALA A 247 6.29 -9.62 -14.54
N PRO A 248 5.94 -10.92 -14.63
CA PRO A 248 5.92 -11.77 -13.43
C PRO A 248 7.32 -11.86 -12.84
N SER A 249 7.41 -11.72 -11.51
CA SER A 249 8.68 -11.88 -10.81
C SER A 249 9.24 -13.30 -10.94
N THR A 250 10.51 -13.49 -10.62
CA THR A 250 11.17 -14.81 -10.65
C THR A 250 10.51 -15.77 -9.66
N GLN A 251 9.97 -15.26 -8.56
CA GLN A 251 9.16 -16.08 -7.66
C GLN A 251 7.81 -16.45 -8.32
N ALA A 252 7.15 -15.50 -8.99
CA ALA A 252 5.93 -15.76 -9.76
C ALA A 252 6.11 -16.83 -10.84
N PHE A 253 7.25 -16.82 -11.55
CA PHE A 253 7.61 -17.87 -12.50
C PHE A 253 7.74 -19.22 -11.82
N LYS A 254 8.46 -19.30 -10.69
CA LYS A 254 8.62 -20.55 -9.92
C LYS A 254 7.28 -21.09 -9.43
N ASP A 255 6.43 -20.23 -8.88
CA ASP A 255 5.12 -20.59 -8.36
C ASP A 255 4.16 -21.07 -9.47
N ALA A 256 4.37 -20.60 -10.71
CA ALA A 256 3.67 -21.06 -11.90
C ALA A 256 4.26 -22.33 -12.54
N GLY A 257 5.23 -22.99 -11.89
CA GLY A 257 5.87 -24.20 -12.41
C GLY A 257 7.06 -23.95 -13.33
N SER A 258 7.72 -22.78 -13.21
CA SER A 258 8.90 -22.39 -14.00
C SER A 258 8.69 -22.49 -15.52
N PRO A 259 7.70 -21.76 -16.08
CA PRO A 259 7.37 -21.85 -17.51
C PRO A 259 8.52 -21.43 -18.43
N ASP A 260 9.47 -20.65 -17.93
CA ASP A 260 10.73 -20.33 -18.61
C ASP A 260 11.57 -21.58 -18.92
N VAL A 261 11.51 -22.58 -18.05
CA VAL A 261 12.17 -23.88 -18.24
C VAL A 261 11.28 -24.84 -19.03
N GLU A 262 10.04 -25.02 -18.57
CA GLU A 262 9.16 -26.12 -18.99
C GLU A 262 8.47 -25.91 -20.34
N LEU A 263 8.13 -24.66 -20.72
CA LEU A 263 7.38 -24.42 -21.95
C LEU A 263 8.27 -24.46 -23.20
N SER A 264 7.64 -24.83 -24.32
CA SER A 264 8.23 -24.69 -25.65
C SER A 264 8.53 -23.22 -25.97
N LYS A 265 9.42 -22.96 -26.94
CA LYS A 265 9.74 -21.60 -27.36
C LYS A 265 8.49 -20.85 -27.84
N GLU A 266 7.65 -21.54 -28.59
CA GLU A 266 6.45 -21.01 -29.22
C GLU A 266 5.37 -20.67 -28.17
N ASP A 267 5.08 -21.60 -27.26
CA ASP A 267 4.08 -21.40 -26.20
C ASP A 267 4.52 -20.31 -25.21
N LEU A 268 5.81 -20.32 -24.86
CA LEU A 268 6.41 -19.29 -24.02
C LEU A 268 6.33 -17.91 -24.70
N GLY A 269 6.59 -17.84 -26.01
CA GLY A 269 6.46 -16.62 -26.79
C GLY A 269 5.03 -16.07 -26.77
N GLY A 270 4.03 -16.92 -26.99
CA GLY A 270 2.62 -16.52 -26.92
C GLY A 270 2.20 -16.03 -25.53
N ALA A 271 2.67 -16.70 -24.48
CA ALA A 271 2.40 -16.30 -23.10
C ALA A 271 3.04 -14.94 -22.75
N LEU A 272 4.29 -14.70 -23.17
CA LEU A 272 5.00 -13.44 -22.94
C LEU A 272 4.36 -12.26 -23.70
N LEU A 273 3.87 -12.49 -24.93
CA LEU A 273 3.11 -11.49 -25.67
C LEU A 273 1.73 -11.21 -25.04
N ALA A 274 1.11 -12.19 -24.40
CA ALA A 274 -0.10 -11.98 -23.60
C ALA A 274 0.18 -11.20 -22.30
N HIS A 275 1.43 -11.15 -21.85
CA HIS A 275 1.90 -10.31 -20.74
C HIS A 275 2.41 -8.94 -21.21
N THR A 276 2.21 -8.57 -22.48
CA THR A 276 2.67 -7.29 -23.00
C THR A 276 1.49 -6.51 -23.54
N LEU A 277 1.16 -5.40 -22.90
CA LEU A 277 0.10 -4.49 -23.34
C LEU A 277 0.57 -3.68 -24.55
N ASN A 278 -0.36 -3.36 -25.45
CA ASN A 278 -0.10 -2.61 -26.68
C ASN A 278 -0.23 -1.08 -26.51
N GLU A 279 -0.26 -0.59 -25.26
CA GLU A 279 -0.24 0.82 -24.91
C GLU A 279 0.60 1.08 -23.64
N VAL A 280 0.99 2.34 -23.43
CA VAL A 280 1.69 2.80 -22.22
C VAL A 280 0.68 3.02 -21.10
N THR A 281 0.84 2.32 -19.98
CA THR A 281 -0.15 2.29 -18.90
C THR A 281 0.44 2.67 -17.54
N TYR A 282 0.59 3.97 -17.28
CA TYR A 282 1.11 4.41 -15.98
C TYR A 282 0.12 4.11 -14.86
N SER A 283 0.68 3.67 -13.72
CA SER A 283 -0.12 3.21 -12.58
C SER A 283 -1.07 4.26 -12.05
N ASN A 284 -0.77 5.57 -12.14
CA ASN A 284 -1.64 6.64 -11.66
C ASN A 284 -2.87 6.89 -12.56
N TYR A 285 -2.86 6.42 -13.81
CA TYR A 285 -3.95 6.61 -14.77
C TYR A 285 -4.85 5.39 -14.95
N LEU A 286 -4.47 4.25 -14.40
CA LEU A 286 -5.25 3.02 -14.46
C LEU A 286 -6.57 3.18 -13.70
N ARG A 287 -7.66 2.66 -14.28
CA ARG A 287 -9.00 2.69 -13.69
C ARG A 287 -9.50 1.29 -13.40
N ASP A 288 -10.25 1.14 -12.31
CA ASP A 288 -10.88 -0.13 -11.98
C ASP A 288 -11.83 -0.56 -13.10
N GLY A 289 -11.77 -1.83 -13.48
CA GLY A 289 -12.55 -2.40 -14.58
C GLY A 289 -12.05 -2.05 -15.99
N GLN A 290 -10.99 -1.24 -16.15
CA GLN A 290 -10.39 -0.94 -17.46
C GLN A 290 -9.95 -2.24 -18.14
N VAL A 291 -10.20 -2.36 -19.45
CA VAL A 291 -9.79 -3.51 -20.26
C VAL A 291 -8.79 -3.02 -21.30
N ILE A 292 -7.67 -3.72 -21.42
CA ILE A 292 -6.53 -3.32 -22.24
C ILE A 292 -6.08 -4.49 -23.11
N GLY A 293 -5.80 -4.20 -24.38
CA GLY A 293 -5.34 -5.20 -25.34
C GLY A 293 -3.86 -5.57 -25.15
N THR A 294 -3.53 -6.81 -25.47
CA THR A 294 -2.15 -7.34 -25.45
C THR A 294 -1.59 -7.49 -26.86
N LEU A 295 -0.28 -7.68 -26.98
CA LEU A 295 0.36 -7.99 -28.26
C LEU A 295 -0.02 -9.38 -28.79
N ASN A 296 -0.54 -10.27 -27.94
CA ASN A 296 -1.12 -11.55 -28.36
C ASN A 296 -2.61 -11.46 -28.68
N LYS A 297 -3.17 -10.25 -28.84
CA LYS A 297 -4.59 -10.00 -29.16
C LYS A 297 -5.57 -10.55 -28.11
N THR A 298 -5.09 -10.79 -26.89
CA THR A 298 -5.93 -11.05 -25.72
C THR A 298 -6.23 -9.75 -24.99
N GLU A 299 -7.09 -9.82 -23.98
CA GLU A 299 -7.43 -8.69 -23.14
C GLU A 299 -7.01 -8.94 -21.69
N VAL A 300 -6.60 -7.87 -21.02
CA VAL A 300 -6.29 -7.86 -19.60
C VAL A 300 -7.20 -6.85 -18.92
N ARG A 301 -7.86 -7.28 -17.84
CA ARG A 301 -8.70 -6.42 -17.01
C ARG A 301 -7.90 -5.89 -15.83
N VAL A 302 -7.93 -4.58 -15.67
CA VAL A 302 -7.42 -3.90 -14.49
C VAL A 302 -8.44 -4.04 -13.37
N ARG A 303 -7.99 -4.44 -12.18
CA ARG A 303 -8.76 -4.34 -10.94
C ARG A 303 -8.00 -3.48 -9.95
N ILE A 304 -8.68 -2.56 -9.27
CA ILE A 304 -8.10 -1.72 -8.23
C ILE A 304 -8.83 -2.00 -6.94
N ILE A 305 -8.11 -2.49 -5.93
CA ILE A 305 -8.69 -2.86 -4.65
C ILE A 305 -7.79 -2.33 -3.54
N ASP A 306 -8.27 -1.33 -2.81
CA ASP A 306 -7.50 -0.64 -1.74
C ASP A 306 -6.19 -0.02 -2.27
N ASP A 307 -6.27 0.71 -3.40
CA ASP A 307 -5.15 1.28 -4.17
C ASP A 307 -4.15 0.26 -4.78
N ASP A 308 -4.23 -1.01 -4.43
CA ASP A 308 -3.48 -2.07 -5.11
C ASP A 308 -4.03 -2.30 -6.53
N ILE A 309 -3.12 -2.36 -7.50
CA ILE A 309 -3.44 -2.58 -8.92
C ILE A 309 -3.23 -4.05 -9.25
N PHE A 310 -4.20 -4.64 -9.92
CA PHE A 310 -4.13 -5.99 -10.43
C PHE A 310 -4.39 -6.01 -11.93
N PHE A 311 -3.65 -6.84 -12.65
CA PHE A 311 -3.91 -7.21 -14.03
C PHE A 311 -4.43 -8.65 -14.04
N ASN A 312 -5.73 -8.80 -14.32
CA ASN A 312 -6.51 -10.00 -13.99
C ASN A 312 -6.29 -10.40 -12.53
N ASN A 313 -5.70 -11.57 -12.27
CA ASN A 313 -5.36 -12.10 -10.96
C ASN A 313 -4.07 -11.52 -10.37
N ALA A 314 -3.15 -11.03 -11.20
CA ALA A 314 -1.79 -10.72 -10.78
C ALA A 314 -1.66 -9.31 -10.21
N LYS A 315 -1.15 -9.18 -8.98
CA LYS A 315 -0.94 -7.90 -8.31
C LYS A 315 0.34 -7.25 -8.81
N VAL A 316 0.30 -5.94 -9.04
CA VAL A 316 1.49 -5.12 -9.26
C VAL A 316 2.23 -4.95 -7.93
N ILE A 317 3.41 -5.54 -7.82
CA ILE A 317 4.30 -5.38 -6.65
C ILE A 317 5.27 -4.22 -6.83
N GLU A 318 5.56 -3.86 -8.07
CA GLU A 318 6.32 -2.66 -8.39
C GLU A 318 5.85 -2.07 -9.72
N ALA A 319 5.51 -0.79 -9.72
CA ALA A 319 4.89 -0.12 -10.85
C ALA A 319 5.81 0.90 -11.52
N ASN A 320 5.63 1.15 -12.81
CA ASN A 320 6.30 2.24 -13.54
C ASN A 320 7.84 2.13 -13.55
N VAL A 321 8.40 0.96 -13.79
CA VAL A 321 9.82 0.85 -14.16
C VAL A 321 9.96 1.34 -15.61
N LEU A 322 10.44 2.56 -15.79
CA LEU A 322 10.40 3.25 -17.08
C LEU A 322 11.40 2.68 -18.09
N THR A 323 10.96 2.56 -19.35
CA THR A 323 11.78 2.17 -20.51
C THR A 323 11.60 3.19 -21.62
N ASN A 324 12.51 3.24 -22.59
CA ASN A 324 12.47 4.28 -23.62
C ASN A 324 11.16 4.26 -24.45
N ASN A 325 10.55 3.08 -24.58
CA ASN A 325 9.33 2.83 -25.36
C ASN A 325 8.07 2.58 -24.52
N GLY A 326 8.15 2.71 -23.19
CA GLY A 326 7.02 2.51 -22.29
C GLY A 326 7.43 2.24 -20.85
N LEU A 327 6.98 1.13 -20.28
CA LEU A 327 7.30 0.76 -18.91
C LEU A 327 7.13 -0.73 -18.62
N ILE A 328 7.63 -1.15 -17.46
CA ILE A 328 7.45 -2.47 -16.87
C ILE A 328 6.68 -2.32 -15.54
N HIS A 329 5.67 -3.15 -15.35
CA HIS A 329 5.05 -3.40 -14.04
C HIS A 329 5.46 -4.80 -13.59
N ILE A 330 6.11 -4.92 -12.44
CA ILE A 330 6.50 -6.21 -11.86
C ILE A 330 5.32 -6.78 -11.08
N LEU A 331 5.03 -8.07 -11.30
CA LEU A 331 3.87 -8.77 -10.77
C LEU A 331 4.25 -9.89 -9.79
N ASP A 332 3.36 -10.19 -8.84
CA ASP A 332 3.50 -11.31 -7.90
C ASP A 332 3.12 -12.69 -8.47
N SER A 333 2.38 -12.73 -9.56
CA SER A 333 1.96 -13.98 -10.22
C SER A 333 1.95 -13.85 -11.74
N VAL A 334 1.94 -14.98 -12.45
CA VAL A 334 1.63 -15.02 -13.89
C VAL A 334 0.15 -14.68 -14.11
N ILE A 335 -0.13 -13.85 -15.11
CA ILE A 335 -1.49 -13.47 -15.52
C ILE A 335 -2.19 -14.70 -16.10
N GLN A 336 -3.33 -15.04 -15.51
CA GLN A 336 -4.24 -16.03 -16.06
C GLN A 336 -5.13 -15.37 -17.11
N ALA A 337 -5.32 -16.03 -18.26
CA ALA A 337 -6.25 -15.58 -19.27
C ALA A 337 -7.68 -15.64 -18.71
N GLY A 338 -8.34 -14.49 -18.56
CA GLY A 338 -9.73 -14.41 -18.11
C GLY A 338 -10.70 -14.56 -19.27
N GLY A 339 -11.62 -15.51 -19.16
CA GLY A 339 -12.81 -15.60 -20.01
C GLY A 339 -13.80 -14.45 -19.82
N LYS A 340 -14.78 -14.36 -20.72
CA LYS A 340 -15.87 -13.36 -20.75
C LYS A 340 -16.69 -13.26 -19.43
N PRO A 341 -17.37 -12.12 -19.18
CA PRO A 341 -17.86 -11.73 -17.86
C PRO A 341 -19.10 -12.53 -17.40
N SER A 342 -19.20 -12.80 -16.10
CA SER A 342 -20.49 -13.07 -15.44
C SER A 342 -21.01 -11.76 -14.88
N GLU A 343 -22.13 -11.29 -15.42
CA GLU A 343 -22.91 -10.18 -14.85
C GLU A 343 -23.69 -10.65 -13.61
N THR A 344 -23.87 -9.72 -12.67
CA THR A 344 -24.90 -9.66 -11.61
C THR A 344 -24.92 -10.69 -10.46
N SER A 345 -24.72 -10.17 -9.25
CA SER A 345 -25.59 -10.51 -8.10
C SER A 345 -25.68 -9.34 -7.10
N THR A 346 -26.53 -8.37 -7.43
CA THR A 346 -27.26 -7.58 -6.42
C THR A 346 -28.38 -8.44 -5.85
N GLY A 347 -28.45 -8.56 -4.53
CA GLY A 347 -29.51 -9.33 -3.86
C GLY A 347 -30.84 -8.60 -3.84
N THR A 348 -31.94 -9.37 -3.91
CA THR A 348 -33.22 -9.03 -3.27
C THR A 348 -33.94 -10.33 -2.89
N SER A 349 -34.39 -10.39 -1.63
CA SER A 349 -35.36 -11.35 -1.10
C SER A 349 -36.78 -10.89 -1.45
N SER A 350 -37.62 -11.79 -1.96
CA SER A 350 -39.06 -11.78 -1.69
C SER A 350 -39.72 -13.08 -2.14
N ALA A 351 -40.77 -13.43 -1.42
CA ALA A 351 -41.40 -14.73 -1.31
C ALA A 351 -42.37 -15.10 -2.44
N GLU A 352 -42.70 -16.40 -2.40
CA GLU A 352 -44.02 -17.01 -2.63
C GLU A 352 -44.53 -17.36 -4.04
N THR A 353 -44.98 -18.63 -4.05
CA THR A 353 -46.08 -19.25 -4.82
C THR A 353 -45.88 -19.70 -6.26
N ALA A 354 -45.70 -21.03 -6.36
CA ALA A 354 -46.54 -21.98 -7.07
C ALA A 354 -46.84 -21.76 -8.56
N SER A 355 -46.42 -22.71 -9.38
CA SER A 355 -47.32 -23.55 -10.20
C SER A 355 -46.53 -24.49 -11.13
N ALA A 356 -46.91 -25.77 -11.05
CA ALA A 356 -46.92 -26.87 -12.04
C ALA A 356 -46.34 -26.57 -13.46
N THR A 357 -45.71 -27.51 -14.18
CA THR A 357 -46.21 -28.88 -14.47
C THR A 357 -45.15 -29.74 -15.20
N SER A 358 -45.12 -31.03 -14.86
CA SER A 358 -44.86 -32.25 -15.68
C SER A 358 -43.70 -32.36 -16.69
N SER A 359 -42.80 -33.31 -16.41
CA SER A 359 -42.65 -34.63 -17.09
C SER A 359 -41.29 -35.20 -16.63
N GLY A 360 -41.11 -36.42 -16.16
CA GLY A 360 -41.86 -37.66 -16.35
C GLY A 360 -40.85 -38.70 -16.84
N SER A 361 -40.18 -39.41 -15.94
CA SER A 361 -39.71 -40.78 -16.21
C SER A 361 -39.32 -41.48 -14.91
N ALA A 362 -39.98 -42.60 -14.65
CA ALA A 362 -39.79 -43.47 -13.50
C ALA A 362 -38.81 -44.60 -13.86
N ALA A 363 -37.93 -44.96 -12.93
CA ALA A 363 -37.31 -46.28 -12.87
C ALA A 363 -36.99 -46.65 -11.41
N THR A 364 -37.93 -47.41 -10.83
CA THR A 364 -37.74 -48.59 -9.96
C THR A 364 -36.55 -48.65 -8.98
N SER A 365 -36.91 -48.49 -7.70
CA SER A 365 -36.66 -49.37 -6.55
C SER A 365 -35.35 -50.17 -6.44
N SER A 366 -34.60 -49.90 -5.37
CA SER A 366 -34.16 -50.97 -4.46
C SER A 366 -34.09 -50.46 -3.02
N SER A 367 -34.51 -51.32 -2.10
CA SER A 367 -34.75 -51.10 -0.68
C SER A 367 -33.46 -51.11 0.14
N ALA A 368 -33.34 -50.19 1.10
CA ALA A 368 -32.65 -50.47 2.36
C ALA A 368 -33.32 -49.66 3.48
N THR A 369 -33.93 -50.39 4.39
CA THR A 369 -34.50 -49.96 5.66
C THR A 369 -33.45 -49.31 6.56
N VAL A 370 -33.75 -48.12 7.10
CA VAL A 370 -33.05 -47.57 8.28
C VAL A 370 -34.09 -47.30 9.36
N SER A 371 -34.02 -48.09 10.43
CA SER A 371 -34.70 -47.83 11.70
C SER A 371 -33.95 -46.75 12.49
N PRO A 372 -34.62 -46.03 13.40
CA PRO A 372 -34.09 -44.83 14.03
C PRO A 372 -33.10 -45.19 15.12
N ASP A 373 -31.86 -44.69 15.03
CA ASP A 373 -30.95 -44.73 16.17
C ASP A 373 -31.05 -43.43 16.96
N ASN A 374 -31.32 -43.62 18.25
CA ASN A 374 -31.59 -42.61 19.25
C ASN A 374 -30.29 -42.36 20.01
N GLY A 375 -29.77 -41.13 19.94
CA GLY A 375 -28.94 -40.57 21.00
C GLY A 375 -27.43 -40.78 20.88
N ASN A 376 -26.75 -39.80 20.30
CA ASN A 376 -25.69 -39.15 21.07
C ASN A 376 -25.74 -37.63 20.85
N SER A 377 -26.02 -36.96 21.96
CA SER A 377 -26.07 -35.52 22.14
C SER A 377 -24.67 -34.92 22.09
N GLY A 378 -24.47 -33.92 21.24
CA GLY A 378 -23.36 -32.96 21.35
C GLY A 378 -22.22 -33.15 20.37
N SER A 379 -22.43 -32.82 19.10
CA SER A 379 -21.33 -32.33 18.25
C SER A 379 -20.87 -30.96 18.77
N ARG A 380 -20.09 -30.95 19.86
CA ARG A 380 -19.37 -29.75 20.27
C ARG A 380 -18.49 -29.32 19.10
N LEU A 381 -18.66 -28.08 18.64
CA LEU A 381 -17.72 -27.35 17.79
C LEU A 381 -16.31 -27.62 18.32
N SER A 382 -15.55 -28.49 17.66
CA SER A 382 -14.25 -28.96 18.18
C SER A 382 -13.21 -27.86 17.98
N ILE A 383 -13.05 -27.03 19.01
CA ILE A 383 -11.81 -26.32 19.30
C ILE A 383 -10.90 -27.34 19.98
N ASP A 384 -9.68 -27.52 19.48
CA ASP A 384 -8.71 -28.39 20.13
C ASP A 384 -8.27 -27.78 21.46
N PHE A 385 -8.43 -28.55 22.53
CA PHE A 385 -8.04 -28.16 23.88
C PHE A 385 -6.55 -27.80 23.92
N GLY A 386 -6.21 -26.70 24.57
CA GLY A 386 -4.81 -26.26 24.70
C GLY A 386 -4.24 -25.45 23.54
N MET A 387 -5.06 -24.94 22.61
CA MET A 387 -4.64 -23.88 21.70
C MET A 387 -4.12 -22.64 22.45
N LEU A 388 -3.19 -21.91 21.85
CA LEU A 388 -2.56 -20.72 22.43
C LEU A 388 -3.19 -19.43 21.95
N THR A 389 -3.54 -18.57 22.91
CA THR A 389 -4.05 -17.22 22.70
C THR A 389 -3.09 -16.17 23.25
N LEU A 390 -2.87 -15.09 22.49
CA LEU A 390 -2.33 -13.82 23.02
C LEU A 390 -3.44 -12.76 23.11
N VAL A 391 -3.66 -12.17 24.29
CA VAL A 391 -4.62 -11.07 24.50
C VAL A 391 -3.87 -9.83 24.98
N THR A 392 -3.95 -8.74 24.21
CA THR A 392 -3.32 -7.46 24.56
C THR A 392 -4.21 -6.59 25.45
N ALA A 393 -3.59 -5.76 26.30
CA ALA A 393 -4.30 -4.93 27.29
C ALA A 393 -5.32 -5.73 28.13
N ALA A 394 -4.89 -6.88 28.65
CA ALA A 394 -5.77 -7.88 29.26
C ALA A 394 -5.73 -7.95 30.80
N SER A 395 -5.05 -6.99 31.45
CA SER A 395 -5.01 -6.90 32.91
C SER A 395 -6.32 -6.40 33.55
N SER A 396 -7.27 -5.88 32.78
CA SER A 396 -8.56 -5.38 33.29
C SER A 396 -9.61 -5.23 32.18
N GLY A 397 -10.86 -4.92 32.58
CA GLY A 397 -11.94 -4.55 31.67
C GLY A 397 -12.24 -5.60 30.61
N LEU A 398 -12.45 -5.16 29.37
CA LEU A 398 -12.80 -6.03 28.24
C LEU A 398 -11.74 -7.10 27.97
N GLY A 399 -10.45 -6.74 27.99
CA GLY A 399 -9.37 -7.69 27.73
C GLY A 399 -9.32 -8.83 28.76
N ALA A 400 -9.57 -8.52 30.04
CA ALA A 400 -9.67 -9.54 31.09
C ALA A 400 -10.90 -10.45 30.91
N ALA A 401 -12.05 -9.89 30.50
CA ALA A 401 -13.25 -10.68 30.20
C ALA A 401 -13.05 -11.63 29.00
N ILE A 402 -12.38 -11.15 27.94
CA ILE A 402 -12.02 -11.98 26.78
C ILE A 402 -11.03 -13.07 27.19
N ALA A 403 -9.96 -12.73 27.94
CA ALA A 403 -8.99 -13.71 28.43
C ALA A 403 -9.66 -14.80 29.28
N ARG A 404 -10.58 -14.41 30.17
CA ARG A 404 -11.40 -15.35 30.95
C ARG A 404 -12.21 -16.27 30.06
N MET A 405 -12.95 -15.74 29.09
CA MET A 405 -13.78 -16.54 28.19
C MET A 405 -12.93 -17.55 27.41
N LEU A 406 -11.80 -17.14 26.83
CA LEU A 406 -10.92 -18.03 26.06
C LEU A 406 -10.30 -19.11 26.95
N ALA A 407 -9.84 -18.76 28.15
CA ALA A 407 -9.25 -19.70 29.10
C ALA A 407 -10.29 -20.65 29.71
N VAL A 408 -11.33 -20.10 30.33
CA VAL A 408 -12.29 -20.83 31.18
C VAL A 408 -13.39 -21.47 30.33
N ASP A 409 -13.87 -20.84 29.26
CA ASP A 409 -14.97 -21.40 28.47
C ASP A 409 -14.51 -22.25 27.28
N LEU A 410 -13.36 -21.93 26.68
CA LEU A 410 -12.80 -22.68 25.55
C LEU A 410 -11.62 -23.59 25.91
N GLY A 411 -11.05 -23.48 27.12
CA GLY A 411 -9.96 -24.35 27.54
C GLY A 411 -8.62 -24.04 26.86
N MET A 412 -8.37 -22.76 26.54
CA MET A 412 -7.15 -22.32 25.83
C MET A 412 -6.05 -21.90 26.79
N ASN A 413 -4.80 -22.08 26.37
CA ASN A 413 -3.65 -21.41 26.97
C ASN A 413 -3.73 -19.91 26.65
N VAL A 414 -3.51 -19.05 27.65
CA VAL A 414 -3.65 -17.59 27.45
C VAL A 414 -2.44 -16.84 27.97
N VAL A 415 -1.84 -16.05 27.08
CA VAL A 415 -0.88 -15.01 27.42
C VAL A 415 -1.60 -13.67 27.50
N ILE A 416 -1.54 -13.07 28.68
CA ILE A 416 -2.10 -11.75 29.01
C ILE A 416 -0.98 -10.73 28.88
N ASN A 417 -1.14 -9.76 27.98
CA ASN A 417 -0.26 -8.60 27.94
C ASN A 417 -0.79 -7.46 28.82
N PHE A 418 0.13 -6.78 29.49
CA PHE A 418 -0.09 -5.56 30.25
C PHE A 418 1.03 -4.54 30.02
N ASN A 419 0.78 -3.27 30.28
CA ASN A 419 1.78 -2.20 30.14
C ASN A 419 2.45 -1.85 31.48
N SER A 420 1.68 -1.37 32.48
CA SER A 420 2.25 -0.73 33.67
C SER A 420 1.83 -1.29 35.04
N ASN A 421 0.82 -2.16 35.12
CA ASN A 421 0.33 -2.69 36.41
C ASN A 421 0.56 -4.21 36.54
N GLU A 422 1.79 -4.58 36.92
CA GLU A 422 2.20 -5.97 37.07
C GLU A 422 1.41 -6.73 38.14
N SER A 423 1.15 -6.10 39.30
CA SER A 423 0.40 -6.73 40.39
C SER A 423 -0.99 -7.17 39.94
N ARG A 424 -1.71 -6.28 39.24
CA ARG A 424 -3.04 -6.59 38.70
C ARG A 424 -2.97 -7.69 37.64
N ALA A 425 -1.95 -7.67 36.78
CA ALA A 425 -1.75 -8.70 35.76
C ALA A 425 -1.47 -10.09 36.37
N LYS A 426 -0.69 -10.16 37.46
CA LYS A 426 -0.43 -11.40 38.20
C LYS A 426 -1.67 -11.91 38.92
N GLU A 427 -2.44 -11.01 39.52
CA GLU A 427 -3.70 -11.36 40.20
C GLU A 427 -4.71 -11.97 39.22
N ILE A 428 -4.95 -11.32 38.07
CA ILE A 428 -5.90 -11.85 37.09
C ILE A 428 -5.40 -13.17 36.49
N ALA A 429 -4.10 -13.31 36.20
CA ALA A 429 -3.56 -14.57 35.70
C ALA A 429 -3.75 -15.72 36.71
N SER A 430 -3.48 -15.45 38.00
CA SER A 430 -3.65 -16.45 39.07
C SER A 430 -5.12 -16.82 39.27
N LYS A 431 -6.03 -15.84 39.23
CA LYS A 431 -7.47 -16.07 39.34
C LYS A 431 -7.99 -16.93 38.18
N LEU A 432 -7.61 -16.60 36.95
CA LEU A 432 -8.02 -17.37 35.78
C LEU A 432 -7.43 -18.78 35.79
N GLN A 433 -6.18 -18.95 36.23
CA GLN A 433 -5.58 -20.27 36.42
C GLN A 433 -6.40 -21.13 37.38
N ALA A 434 -6.85 -20.56 38.50
CA ALA A 434 -7.69 -21.25 39.47
C ALA A 434 -9.07 -21.64 38.90
N GLU A 435 -9.76 -20.69 38.24
CA GLU A 435 -11.04 -20.96 37.58
C GLU A 435 -10.92 -22.04 36.49
N CYS A 436 -9.82 -22.03 35.72
CA CYS A 436 -9.53 -23.07 34.73
C CYS A 436 -9.30 -24.44 35.37
N HIS A 437 -8.53 -24.53 36.46
CA HIS A 437 -8.32 -25.78 37.18
C HIS A 437 -9.61 -26.38 37.74
N GLU A 438 -10.52 -25.53 38.23
CA GLU A 438 -11.82 -25.98 38.73
C GLU A 438 -12.71 -26.51 37.62
N LYS A 439 -12.84 -25.77 36.51
CA LYS A 439 -13.74 -26.13 35.41
C LYS A 439 -13.21 -27.25 34.52
N HIS A 440 -11.90 -27.31 34.34
CA HIS A 440 -11.20 -28.25 33.47
C HIS A 440 -10.20 -29.08 34.28
N ALA A 441 -10.70 -29.74 35.33
CA ALA A 441 -9.88 -30.55 36.23
C ALA A 441 -9.02 -31.57 35.45
N GLY A 442 -7.72 -31.59 35.70
CA GLY A 442 -6.75 -32.45 35.01
C GLY A 442 -6.23 -31.94 33.67
N SER A 443 -6.69 -30.76 33.19
CA SER A 443 -6.14 -30.11 32.00
C SER A 443 -4.82 -29.38 32.30
N ASN A 444 -3.94 -29.30 31.31
CA ASN A 444 -2.65 -28.60 31.40
C ASN A 444 -2.73 -27.16 30.83
N ILE A 445 -3.83 -26.46 31.12
CA ILE A 445 -4.02 -25.07 30.69
C ILE A 445 -3.09 -24.17 31.49
N SER A 446 -2.40 -23.25 30.83
CA SER A 446 -1.50 -22.27 31.45
C SER A 446 -1.91 -20.84 31.10
N ILE A 447 -1.99 -20.01 32.14
CA ILE A 447 -2.23 -18.57 32.05
C ILE A 447 -0.96 -17.84 32.46
N GLN A 448 -0.44 -17.00 31.57
CA GLN A 448 0.81 -16.27 31.79
C GLN A 448 0.64 -14.78 31.51
N ALA A 449 1.46 -13.95 32.16
CA ALA A 449 1.44 -12.50 31.97
C ALA A 449 2.79 -12.02 31.43
N ILE A 450 2.76 -11.15 30.41
CA ILE A 450 3.97 -10.55 29.80
C ILE A 450 3.80 -9.03 29.73
N GLN A 451 4.79 -8.30 30.24
CA GLN A 451 4.82 -6.85 30.16
C GLN A 451 5.33 -6.40 28.79
N ALA A 452 4.59 -5.51 28.12
CA ALA A 452 5.07 -4.78 26.95
C ALA A 452 4.19 -3.56 26.66
N ASP A 453 4.80 -2.46 26.22
CA ASP A 453 4.07 -1.35 25.62
C ASP A 453 3.73 -1.65 24.16
N THR A 454 2.45 -1.87 23.89
CA THR A 454 1.92 -2.14 22.56
C THR A 454 1.85 -0.91 21.65
N CYS A 455 2.28 0.26 22.12
CA CYS A 455 2.54 1.43 21.28
C CYS A 455 3.99 1.48 20.75
N ASP A 456 4.86 0.57 21.20
CA ASP A 456 6.23 0.41 20.73
C ASP A 456 6.37 -0.84 19.85
N LYS A 457 6.72 -0.64 18.58
CA LYS A 457 6.85 -1.73 17.59
C LYS A 457 7.85 -2.81 18.00
N SER A 458 8.94 -2.45 18.65
CA SER A 458 10.00 -3.39 19.07
C SER A 458 9.55 -4.25 20.25
N GLN A 459 8.82 -3.64 21.20
CA GLN A 459 8.25 -4.35 22.33
C GLN A 459 7.11 -5.28 21.91
N ILE A 460 6.30 -4.90 20.92
CA ILE A 460 5.30 -5.80 20.30
C ILE A 460 5.96 -7.05 19.73
N LYS A 461 7.06 -6.90 18.99
CA LYS A 461 7.77 -8.06 18.44
C LYS A 461 8.26 -8.97 19.57
N SER A 462 8.88 -8.39 20.59
CA SER A 462 9.41 -9.13 21.75
C SER A 462 8.29 -9.86 22.51
N LEU A 463 7.14 -9.20 22.69
CA LEU A 463 5.94 -9.80 23.31
C LEU A 463 5.47 -11.04 22.54
N VAL A 464 5.38 -10.94 21.22
CA VAL A 464 4.90 -12.04 20.37
C VAL A 464 5.90 -13.19 20.36
N ASP A 465 7.20 -12.90 20.19
CA ASP A 465 8.25 -13.91 20.21
C ASP A 465 8.26 -14.67 21.56
N ASP A 466 8.18 -13.95 22.69
CA ASP A 466 8.15 -14.54 24.03
C ASP A 466 6.87 -15.38 24.22
N ALA A 467 5.71 -14.85 23.86
CA ALA A 467 4.44 -15.58 23.94
C ALA A 467 4.46 -16.90 23.16
N ALA A 468 4.95 -16.88 21.91
CA ALA A 468 5.03 -18.09 21.07
C ALA A 468 6.06 -19.10 21.63
N SER A 469 7.22 -18.63 22.08
CA SER A 469 8.30 -19.50 22.57
C SER A 469 7.90 -20.37 23.77
N ARG A 470 7.01 -19.86 24.63
CA ARG A 470 6.57 -20.55 25.86
C ARG A 470 5.64 -21.74 25.61
N PHE A 471 5.13 -21.88 24.38
CA PHE A 471 4.09 -22.84 24.03
C PHE A 471 4.39 -23.58 22.71
N GLY A 472 5.67 -23.81 22.43
CA GLY A 472 6.11 -24.63 21.29
C GLY A 472 6.20 -23.89 19.97
N GLY A 473 6.24 -22.56 19.98
CA GLY A 473 6.52 -21.74 18.79
C GLY A 473 5.32 -21.47 17.87
N ARG A 474 4.08 -21.55 18.38
CA ARG A 474 2.85 -21.33 17.60
C ARG A 474 1.87 -20.40 18.31
N LEU A 475 0.98 -19.73 17.56
CA LEU A 475 -0.14 -18.94 18.07
C LEU A 475 -1.40 -19.31 17.30
N ASP A 476 -2.52 -19.56 17.98
CA ASP A 476 -3.78 -19.94 17.31
C ASP A 476 -4.78 -18.79 17.28
N VAL A 477 -4.79 -17.96 18.33
CA VAL A 477 -5.68 -16.82 18.47
C VAL A 477 -4.90 -15.59 18.93
N VAL A 478 -5.12 -14.46 18.28
CA VAL A 478 -4.61 -13.16 18.76
C VAL A 478 -5.76 -12.19 18.92
N ILE A 479 -5.90 -11.64 20.13
CA ILE A 479 -6.85 -10.59 20.46
C ILE A 479 -6.09 -9.27 20.63
N SER A 480 -6.30 -8.39 19.66
CA SER A 480 -5.72 -7.06 19.61
C SER A 480 -6.68 -6.04 20.24
N ASN A 481 -6.54 -5.83 21.56
CA ASN A 481 -7.51 -5.11 22.41
C ASN A 481 -6.99 -3.76 22.95
N VAL A 482 -5.94 -3.23 22.33
CA VAL A 482 -5.35 -1.94 22.73
C VAL A 482 -6.18 -0.78 22.17
N GLY A 483 -6.26 0.31 22.91
CA GLY A 483 -6.81 1.57 22.42
C GLY A 483 -6.50 2.73 23.35
N TRP A 484 -6.51 3.94 22.79
CA TRP A 484 -6.32 5.18 23.54
C TRP A 484 -7.23 6.28 23.00
N THR A 485 -7.63 7.18 23.90
CA THR A 485 -8.40 8.38 23.55
C THR A 485 -8.12 9.53 24.54
N LYS A 486 -8.43 10.74 24.10
CA LYS A 486 -8.61 11.93 24.90
C LYS A 486 -10.05 12.45 24.72
N MET A 487 -10.71 12.80 25.83
CA MET A 487 -12.03 13.44 25.77
C MET A 487 -11.90 14.87 25.22
N ARG A 488 -12.62 15.16 24.14
CA ARG A 488 -12.78 16.48 23.50
C ARG A 488 -14.26 16.76 23.23
N GLN A 489 -14.62 18.01 23.00
CA GLN A 489 -15.96 18.38 22.54
C GLN A 489 -16.11 17.98 21.07
N PHE A 490 -16.76 16.85 20.80
CA PHE A 490 -16.86 16.27 19.45
C PHE A 490 -17.39 17.24 18.38
N SER A 491 -18.28 18.17 18.74
CA SER A 491 -18.88 19.15 17.82
C SER A 491 -18.08 20.45 17.64
N ASP A 492 -17.00 20.67 18.40
CA ASP A 492 -16.15 21.85 18.28
C ASP A 492 -14.85 21.50 17.55
N ILE A 493 -14.67 22.03 16.35
CA ILE A 493 -13.47 21.79 15.55
C ILE A 493 -12.20 22.27 16.25
N ASN A 494 -12.27 23.37 17.02
CA ASN A 494 -11.09 23.93 17.67
C ASN A 494 -10.55 23.03 18.79
N ASP A 495 -11.41 22.21 19.40
CA ASP A 495 -11.00 21.25 20.44
C ASP A 495 -10.52 19.91 19.84
N ASN A 496 -10.56 19.74 18.51
CA ASN A 496 -10.22 18.48 17.83
C ASN A 496 -9.05 18.59 16.83
N VAL A 497 -8.33 19.72 16.83
CA VAL A 497 -7.14 19.97 15.99
C VAL A 497 -5.80 19.80 16.73
N ASP A 498 -5.83 19.15 17.90
CA ASP A 498 -4.63 18.85 18.68
C ASP A 498 -3.85 17.68 18.05
N GLU A 499 -2.67 17.98 17.51
CA GLU A 499 -1.85 17.01 16.78
C GLU A 499 -1.38 15.84 17.65
N ASP A 500 -1.11 16.05 18.93
CA ASP A 500 -0.65 14.98 19.84
C ASP A 500 -1.77 13.95 20.08
N ASP A 501 -3.03 14.40 20.18
CA ASP A 501 -4.18 13.51 20.27
C ASP A 501 -4.34 12.67 19.00
N TRP A 502 -4.14 13.27 17.82
CA TRP A 502 -4.16 12.58 16.53
C TRP A 502 -3.06 11.53 16.41
N ASP A 503 -1.81 11.93 16.66
CA ASP A 503 -0.65 11.03 16.55
C ASP A 503 -0.75 9.87 17.54
N ARG A 504 -1.13 10.15 18.79
CA ARG A 504 -1.27 9.11 19.81
C ARG A 504 -2.45 8.19 19.52
N CYS A 505 -3.60 8.72 19.09
CA CYS A 505 -4.72 7.88 18.64
C CYS A 505 -4.32 7.00 17.46
N TYR A 506 -3.59 7.53 16.48
CA TYR A 506 -3.19 6.77 15.29
C TYR A 506 -2.18 5.66 15.64
N ILE A 507 -1.23 5.95 16.54
CA ILE A 507 -0.29 4.94 17.04
C ILE A 507 -1.05 3.84 17.78
N ALA A 508 -1.88 4.21 18.76
CA ALA A 508 -2.51 3.26 19.66
C ALA A 508 -3.70 2.49 19.05
N ASN A 509 -4.49 3.12 18.18
CA ASN A 509 -5.72 2.54 17.61
C ASN A 509 -5.53 1.99 16.19
N VAL A 510 -4.42 2.26 15.51
CA VAL A 510 -4.18 1.77 14.13
C VAL A 510 -2.84 1.03 14.03
N LYS A 511 -1.73 1.73 14.26
CA LYS A 511 -0.39 1.16 14.02
C LYS A 511 -0.07 -0.02 14.95
N SER A 512 -0.46 0.06 16.22
CA SER A 512 -0.31 -1.03 17.20
C SER A 512 -0.89 -2.36 16.70
N HIS A 513 -2.11 -2.33 16.14
CA HIS A 513 -2.80 -3.51 15.62
C HIS A 513 -2.13 -4.06 14.37
N LEU A 514 -1.68 -3.18 13.47
CA LEU A 514 -0.90 -3.56 12.28
C LEU A 514 0.42 -4.24 12.68
N TRP A 515 1.17 -3.64 13.63
CA TRP A 515 2.44 -4.18 14.09
C TRP A 515 2.27 -5.50 14.82
N LEU A 516 1.23 -5.63 15.64
CA LEU A 516 0.90 -6.88 16.33
C LEU A 516 0.57 -7.98 15.34
N PHE A 517 -0.29 -7.70 14.35
CA PHE A 517 -0.60 -8.66 13.30
C PHE A 517 0.66 -9.07 12.52
N HIS A 518 1.47 -8.10 12.10
CA HIS A 518 2.70 -8.37 11.37
C HIS A 518 3.68 -9.26 12.16
N ALA A 519 3.84 -9.00 13.47
CA ALA A 519 4.69 -9.81 14.33
C ALA A 519 4.11 -11.22 14.57
N ALA A 520 2.79 -11.34 14.75
CA ALA A 520 2.14 -12.62 15.04
C ALA A 520 1.92 -13.49 13.81
N LYS A 521 1.85 -12.91 12.60
CA LYS A 521 1.60 -13.61 11.33
C LYS A 521 2.40 -14.91 11.16
N PRO A 522 3.75 -14.94 11.27
CA PRO A 522 4.50 -16.18 11.07
C PRO A 522 4.09 -17.28 12.06
N TYR A 523 3.79 -16.94 13.31
CA TYR A 523 3.37 -17.90 14.34
C TYR A 523 1.93 -18.37 14.18
N LEU A 524 1.06 -17.50 13.66
CA LEU A 524 -0.30 -17.87 13.25
C LEU A 524 -0.25 -18.81 12.04
N GLU A 525 0.55 -18.50 11.02
CA GLU A 525 0.71 -19.36 9.84
C GLU A 525 1.31 -20.73 10.18
N GLU A 526 2.23 -20.81 11.14
CA GLU A 526 2.78 -22.09 11.64
C GLU A 526 1.70 -22.95 12.32
N SER A 527 0.71 -22.32 12.95
CA SER A 527 -0.42 -23.00 13.59
C SER A 527 -1.46 -23.52 12.59
N ASN A 528 -1.41 -23.03 11.34
CA ASN A 528 -2.33 -23.40 10.27
C ASN A 528 -2.09 -24.83 9.78
N ASN A 529 -2.58 -25.81 10.54
CA ASN A 529 -2.79 -27.17 10.07
C ASN A 529 -4.29 -27.36 9.75
N ARG A 530 -4.60 -28.13 8.70
CA ARG A 530 -5.99 -28.29 8.24
C ARG A 530 -6.89 -29.07 9.21
N GLU A 531 -6.31 -29.71 10.23
CA GLU A 531 -7.02 -30.53 11.21
C GLU A 531 -7.54 -29.72 12.41
N THR A 532 -6.74 -28.78 12.95
CA THR A 532 -7.08 -27.96 14.14
C THR A 532 -7.86 -26.68 13.79
N GLY A 533 -7.84 -26.26 12.52
CA GLY A 533 -8.61 -25.13 11.98
C GLY A 533 -7.74 -23.95 11.54
N VAL A 534 -8.38 -22.93 10.96
CA VAL A 534 -7.69 -21.71 10.51
C VAL A 534 -7.54 -20.74 11.69
N PRO A 535 -6.30 -20.31 12.03
CA PRO A 535 -6.03 -19.37 13.12
C PRO A 535 -6.75 -18.03 12.92
N VAL A 536 -6.89 -17.25 13.98
CA VAL A 536 -7.71 -16.03 13.96
C VAL A 536 -7.10 -14.86 14.71
N PHE A 537 -7.14 -13.70 14.07
CA PHE A 537 -6.83 -12.42 14.66
C PHE A 537 -8.12 -11.60 14.82
N VAL A 538 -8.43 -11.14 16.04
CA VAL A 538 -9.58 -10.29 16.30
C VAL A 538 -9.11 -8.98 16.92
N SER A 539 -9.51 -7.85 16.35
CA SER A 539 -9.24 -6.53 16.95
C SER A 539 -10.48 -5.89 17.56
N THR A 540 -10.33 -5.16 18.67
CA THR A 540 -11.43 -4.41 19.29
C THR A 540 -11.37 -2.94 18.89
N ALA A 541 -12.29 -2.53 18.03
CA ALA A 541 -12.50 -1.16 17.61
C ALA A 541 -13.51 -0.47 18.55
N SER A 542 -14.46 0.27 17.99
CA SER A 542 -15.49 0.99 18.75
C SER A 542 -16.64 1.37 17.82
N LEU A 543 -17.84 1.49 18.37
CA LEU A 543 -18.99 2.08 17.67
C LEU A 543 -18.69 3.49 17.13
N ALA A 544 -17.80 4.23 17.78
CA ALA A 544 -17.28 5.52 17.31
C ALA A 544 -16.59 5.45 15.93
N GLY A 545 -16.12 4.27 15.52
CA GLY A 545 -15.57 4.02 14.18
C GLY A 545 -16.63 3.64 13.14
N VAL A 546 -17.88 3.40 13.57
CA VAL A 546 -19.00 2.99 12.71
C VAL A 546 -19.93 4.18 12.43
N ILE A 547 -20.17 5.01 13.45
CA ILE A 547 -20.99 6.21 13.36
C ILE A 547 -20.21 7.44 13.86
N PRO A 548 -20.52 8.67 13.37
CA PRO A 548 -19.84 9.90 13.78
C PRO A 548 -20.16 10.27 15.24
N SER A 549 -19.47 9.64 16.19
CA SER A 549 -19.65 9.83 17.62
C SER A 549 -18.38 9.42 18.37
N GLY A 550 -18.36 9.60 19.69
CA GLY A 550 -17.30 9.09 20.55
C GLY A 550 -16.69 10.15 21.46
N SER A 551 -15.51 9.85 21.98
CA SER A 551 -14.78 10.69 22.93
C SER A 551 -14.08 11.89 22.28
N SER A 552 -13.71 11.80 21.00
CA SER A 552 -13.12 12.88 20.20
C SER A 552 -13.10 12.50 18.71
N VAL A 553 -12.91 13.48 17.82
CA VAL A 553 -12.79 13.24 16.37
C VAL A 553 -11.57 12.36 16.02
N PRO A 554 -10.35 12.58 16.58
CA PRO A 554 -9.21 11.69 16.34
C PRO A 554 -9.51 10.23 16.71
N TYR A 555 -10.20 10.02 17.84
CA TYR A 555 -10.58 8.68 18.27
C TYR A 555 -11.56 8.01 17.29
N ALA A 556 -12.63 8.71 16.92
CA ALA A 556 -13.62 8.19 15.98
C ALA A 556 -12.99 7.82 14.62
N VAL A 557 -12.20 8.73 14.04
CA VAL A 557 -11.52 8.53 12.76
C VAL A 557 -10.52 7.38 12.83
N THR A 558 -9.72 7.30 13.89
CA THR A 558 -8.74 6.21 14.03
C THR A 558 -9.40 4.86 14.30
N LYS A 559 -10.56 4.81 14.98
CA LYS A 559 -11.35 3.59 15.12
C LYS A 559 -12.02 3.16 13.80
N ALA A 560 -12.44 4.10 12.96
CA ALA A 560 -12.89 3.79 11.59
C ALA A 560 -11.72 3.24 10.74
N ALA A 561 -10.55 3.85 10.84
CA ALA A 561 -9.33 3.36 10.19
C ALA A 561 -8.94 1.96 10.70
N GLN A 562 -9.11 1.66 11.99
CA GLN A 562 -8.90 0.33 12.57
C GLN A 562 -9.84 -0.72 11.96
N ILE A 563 -11.14 -0.40 11.83
CA ILE A 563 -12.13 -1.31 11.22
C ILE A 563 -11.76 -1.60 9.76
N HIS A 564 -11.33 -0.58 9.02
CA HIS A 564 -10.88 -0.78 7.64
C HIS A 564 -9.57 -1.57 7.58
N LEU A 565 -8.60 -1.28 8.47
CA LEU A 565 -7.37 -2.06 8.61
C LEU A 565 -7.68 -3.55 8.84
N GLY A 566 -8.66 -3.88 9.69
CA GLY A 566 -9.08 -5.27 9.90
C GLY A 566 -9.53 -5.97 8.62
N ARG A 567 -10.21 -5.26 7.70
CA ARG A 567 -10.60 -5.78 6.39
C ARG A 567 -9.39 -5.96 5.46
N CYS A 568 -8.47 -5.00 5.43
CA CYS A 568 -7.23 -5.13 4.67
C CYS A 568 -6.41 -6.33 5.15
N LEU A 569 -6.27 -6.50 6.47
CA LEU A 569 -5.56 -7.63 7.06
C LEU A 569 -6.28 -8.96 6.76
N ALA A 570 -7.61 -9.01 6.79
CA ALA A 570 -8.36 -10.21 6.39
C ALA A 570 -8.07 -10.64 4.95
N LYS A 571 -7.96 -9.67 4.04
CA LYS A 571 -7.64 -9.91 2.63
C LYS A 571 -6.18 -10.34 2.45
N ILE A 572 -5.24 -9.72 3.16
CA ILE A 572 -3.81 -10.06 3.12
C ILE A 572 -3.54 -11.46 3.67
N ALA A 573 -4.25 -11.84 4.73
CA ALA A 573 -3.96 -13.05 5.49
C ALA A 573 -4.71 -14.29 4.97
N ALA A 574 -5.72 -14.11 4.12
CA ALA A 574 -6.44 -15.21 3.52
C ALA A 574 -5.55 -16.02 2.55
N PRO A 575 -5.71 -17.34 2.48
CA PRO A 575 -6.64 -18.18 3.25
C PRO A 575 -6.10 -18.60 4.63
N SER A 576 -4.87 -18.23 4.97
CA SER A 576 -4.11 -18.80 6.09
C SER A 576 -4.54 -18.34 7.48
N ILE A 577 -5.09 -17.12 7.61
CA ILE A 577 -5.54 -16.55 8.89
C ILE A 577 -6.87 -15.82 8.67
N ARG A 578 -7.82 -15.99 9.59
CA ARG A 578 -9.06 -15.21 9.62
C ARG A 578 -8.83 -13.93 10.40
N VAL A 579 -9.34 -12.81 9.92
CA VAL A 579 -9.21 -11.53 10.62
C VAL A 579 -10.57 -10.88 10.77
N ASN A 580 -10.96 -10.51 11.98
CA ASN A 580 -12.24 -9.84 12.25
C ASN A 580 -12.05 -8.66 13.20
N THR A 581 -13.03 -7.78 13.23
CA THR A 581 -13.07 -6.62 14.13
C THR A 581 -14.37 -6.63 14.92
N ILE A 582 -14.34 -6.15 16.15
CA ILE A 582 -15.55 -5.94 16.96
C ILE A 582 -15.60 -4.48 17.39
N SER A 583 -16.77 -3.86 17.29
CA SER A 583 -17.04 -2.46 17.62
C SER A 583 -18.05 -2.37 18.75
N PRO A 584 -17.59 -2.35 20.02
CA PRO A 584 -18.48 -2.17 21.16
C PRO A 584 -19.04 -0.76 21.24
N GLY A 585 -20.26 -0.64 21.78
CA GLY A 585 -20.78 0.62 22.32
C GLY A 585 -20.13 0.99 23.66
N ILE A 586 -20.80 1.84 24.44
CA ILE A 586 -20.31 2.20 25.79
C ILE A 586 -20.34 0.97 26.69
N LEU A 587 -19.17 0.58 27.21
CA LEU A 587 -19.01 -0.48 28.21
C LEU A 587 -18.79 0.16 29.58
N LEU A 588 -19.58 -0.24 30.57
CA LEU A 588 -19.48 0.22 31.97
C LEU A 588 -18.28 -0.43 32.70
N THR A 589 -17.08 -0.20 32.18
CA THR A 589 -15.81 -0.50 32.85
C THR A 589 -15.44 0.63 33.82
N GLU A 590 -14.29 0.56 34.51
CA GLU A 590 -13.76 1.66 35.33
C GLU A 590 -13.79 3.02 34.59
N TRP A 591 -13.55 2.99 33.28
CA TRP A 591 -13.69 4.15 32.40
C TRP A 591 -15.16 4.58 32.20
N GLY A 592 -16.07 3.66 31.88
CA GLY A 592 -17.49 3.96 31.68
C GLY A 592 -18.21 4.42 32.95
N LEU A 593 -17.75 3.98 34.11
CA LEU A 593 -18.26 4.41 35.42
C LEU A 593 -17.83 5.84 35.80
N SER A 594 -16.89 6.45 35.06
CA SER A 594 -16.50 7.84 35.28
C SER A 594 -17.49 8.86 34.70
N PHE A 595 -18.47 8.41 33.90
CA PHE A 595 -19.49 9.30 33.34
C PHE A 595 -20.56 9.69 34.38
N PRO A 596 -21.10 10.93 34.30
CA PRO A 596 -22.22 11.36 35.14
C PRO A 596 -23.45 10.44 35.00
N ALA A 597 -24.15 10.18 36.11
CA ALA A 597 -25.26 9.23 36.17
C ALA A 597 -26.43 9.61 35.24
N ASP A 598 -26.73 10.90 35.10
CA ASP A 598 -27.70 11.46 34.18
C ASP A 598 -27.32 11.20 32.71
N ARG A 599 -26.04 11.33 32.36
CA ARG A 599 -25.53 10.98 31.01
C ARG A 599 -25.65 9.49 30.74
N LEU A 600 -25.39 8.63 31.74
CA LEU A 600 -25.55 7.18 31.62
C LEU A 600 -27.03 6.78 31.46
N GLU A 601 -27.94 7.40 32.20
CA GLU A 601 -29.39 7.21 32.04
C GLU A 601 -29.86 7.63 30.64
N ALA A 602 -29.45 8.81 30.17
CA ALA A 602 -29.79 9.30 28.83
C ALA A 602 -29.26 8.38 27.72
N ALA A 603 -28.02 7.90 27.85
CA ALA A 603 -27.46 6.93 26.91
C ALA A 603 -28.18 5.57 26.96
N ARG A 604 -28.55 5.08 28.14
CA ARG A 604 -29.36 3.86 28.28
C ARG A 604 -30.71 3.97 27.57
N ASN A 605 -31.38 5.11 27.68
CA ASN A 605 -32.67 5.37 27.03
C ASN A 605 -32.55 5.51 25.50
N THR A 606 -31.35 5.82 25.00
CA THR A 606 -31.07 5.90 23.55
C THR A 606 -30.86 4.51 22.94
N ASN A 607 -30.32 3.57 23.71
CA ASN A 607 -30.13 2.17 23.29
C ASN A 607 -31.48 1.47 23.08
N LYS A 608 -31.71 0.87 21.90
CA LYS A 608 -33.00 0.22 21.61
C LYS A 608 -33.31 -0.99 22.49
N LEU A 609 -32.29 -1.65 23.04
CA LEU A 609 -32.48 -2.75 23.99
C LEU A 609 -32.64 -2.29 25.46
N GLY A 610 -32.65 -0.98 25.72
CA GLY A 610 -32.86 -0.41 27.07
C GLY A 610 -31.74 -0.72 28.07
N ARG A 611 -30.58 -1.20 27.61
CA ARG A 611 -29.42 -1.57 28.42
C ARG A 611 -28.12 -1.22 27.70
N PHE A 612 -27.00 -1.16 28.44
CA PHE A 612 -25.67 -1.14 27.82
C PHE A 612 -25.22 -2.54 27.44
N ALA A 613 -24.34 -2.62 26.45
CA ALA A 613 -23.54 -3.82 26.24
C ALA A 613 -22.58 -4.01 27.43
N THR A 614 -22.37 -5.26 27.84
CA THR A 614 -21.39 -5.63 28.87
C THR A 614 -20.10 -6.11 28.23
N VAL A 615 -19.04 -6.24 29.03
CA VAL A 615 -17.79 -6.84 28.54
C VAL A 615 -17.98 -8.32 28.21
N GLU A 616 -18.93 -8.99 28.87
CA GLU A 616 -19.34 -10.37 28.59
C GLU A 616 -20.06 -10.49 27.24
N ASP A 617 -20.99 -9.59 26.89
CA ASP A 617 -21.64 -9.58 25.56
C ASP A 617 -20.59 -9.51 24.43
N VAL A 618 -19.56 -8.66 24.63
CA VAL A 618 -18.47 -8.51 23.66
C VAL A 618 -17.57 -9.75 23.62
N ALA A 619 -17.24 -10.32 24.78
CA ALA A 619 -16.47 -11.56 24.85
C ALA A 619 -17.20 -12.73 24.18
N GLU A 620 -18.52 -12.83 24.32
CA GLU A 620 -19.33 -13.83 23.59
C GLU A 620 -19.23 -13.64 22.07
N GLN A 621 -19.22 -12.41 21.57
CA GLN A 621 -19.01 -12.17 20.14
C GLN A 621 -17.58 -12.53 19.70
N VAL A 622 -16.55 -12.26 20.52
CA VAL A 622 -15.18 -12.72 20.26
C VAL A 622 -15.15 -14.24 20.14
N LYS A 623 -15.82 -14.94 21.07
CA LYS A 623 -15.95 -16.40 21.03
C LYS A 623 -16.53 -16.86 19.70
N ALA A 624 -17.60 -16.22 19.23
CA ALA A 624 -18.23 -16.54 17.95
C ALA A 624 -17.26 -16.41 16.77
N PHE A 625 -16.43 -15.35 16.74
CA PHE A 625 -15.38 -15.21 15.72
C PHE A 625 -14.25 -16.22 15.87
N VAL A 626 -13.91 -16.63 17.10
CA VAL A 626 -12.89 -17.65 17.32
C VAL A 626 -13.37 -19.02 16.80
N VAL A 627 -14.58 -19.44 17.18
CA VAL A 627 -15.13 -20.76 16.81
C VAL A 627 -15.58 -20.86 15.36
N SER A 628 -15.99 -19.74 14.75
CA SER A 628 -16.53 -19.75 13.39
C SER A 628 -15.44 -20.02 12.35
N LYS A 629 -15.68 -20.97 11.45
CA LYS A 629 -14.71 -21.36 10.40
C LYS A 629 -14.84 -20.53 9.11
N SER A 630 -15.94 -19.81 8.93
CA SER A 630 -16.27 -19.12 7.66
C SER A 630 -16.27 -17.59 7.76
N VAL A 631 -16.05 -17.04 8.95
CA VAL A 631 -16.13 -15.59 9.19
C VAL A 631 -14.74 -14.96 9.17
N THR A 632 -14.52 -14.08 8.19
CA THR A 632 -13.34 -13.21 8.05
C THR A 632 -13.77 -11.88 7.42
N GLY A 633 -13.04 -10.81 7.70
CA GLY A 633 -13.29 -9.45 7.22
C GLY A 633 -14.51 -8.74 7.83
N GLN A 634 -15.14 -9.32 8.85
CA GLN A 634 -16.37 -8.78 9.43
C GLN A 634 -16.11 -7.82 10.59
N ASN A 635 -16.99 -6.83 10.74
CA ASN A 635 -17.07 -5.97 11.92
C ASN A 635 -18.35 -6.29 12.70
N GLY A 636 -18.22 -6.87 13.89
CA GLY A 636 -19.36 -7.11 14.78
C GLY A 636 -19.67 -5.88 15.64
N VAL A 637 -20.85 -5.29 15.50
CA VAL A 637 -21.27 -4.14 16.32
C VAL A 637 -22.03 -4.64 17.55
N ILE A 638 -21.54 -4.32 18.74
CA ILE A 638 -22.09 -4.78 20.03
C ILE A 638 -22.41 -3.56 20.90
N ASP A 639 -23.54 -2.91 20.62
CA ASP A 639 -23.87 -1.58 21.16
C ASP A 639 -25.28 -1.47 21.75
N ALA A 640 -25.99 -2.60 21.89
CA ALA A 640 -27.37 -2.65 22.35
C ALA A 640 -28.35 -1.78 21.51
N GLY A 641 -28.05 -1.60 20.22
CA GLY A 641 -28.87 -0.85 19.27
C GLY A 641 -28.65 0.66 19.30
N PHE A 642 -27.61 1.17 19.94
CA PHE A 642 -27.34 2.62 19.96
C PHE A 642 -27.15 3.21 18.55
N GLY A 643 -26.51 2.48 17.64
CA GLY A 643 -26.23 2.92 16.27
C GLY A 643 -27.38 2.79 15.27
N LEU A 644 -28.56 2.33 15.72
CA LEU A 644 -29.81 2.30 14.94
C LEU A 644 -30.59 3.61 15.09
#